data_AF-A0A955D471-F1
#
_entry.id   AF-A0A955D471-F1
#
_cell.length_a   1.000
_cell.length_b   1.000
_cell.length_c   1.000
_cell.angle_alpha   90.00
_cell.angle_beta   90.00
_cell.angle_gamma   90.00
#
_symmetry.space_group_name_H-M   'P 1'
#
loop_
_entity.id
_entity.type
_entity.pdbx_description
1 polymer ?
#
loop_
_entity_poly.entity_id
_entity_poly.type
_entity_poly.pdbx_seq_one_letter_code
_entity_poly.pdbx_strand_id
1 'polypeptide(L)'
;MSPTESRPSSTAPGTPPRDTVPSRTPPRSISWRVLLSFVAVAVAAGWIGTRYGDRIGPAVRDLATRLRPASKAAEAPASEHSGAATTQYYTCGMHPWVILPHPGDCPICHMTLTPLDPSKFTGEVTIDPVVVQNIGVRIEPVTVGPLVRTLRTVGTVDYDETRVRDVNTKVSGWIERLDVDYVGAPVAQGQALFDVYSPALFQAQEEYLLALRTQRSAADSNDRSLGPPLDLVESARTKLELYDVTPEQIEELVRAGKPSRTMTVQSPHGGVVIAKHANEGMRVDPGMQVFRIADLSRVWVIVTLYESQLPFVSEGQRGVMTLPYIPGQSFEGRVVYVYPFVDTKTREVQVRLEFDNPTGLLKPGMFATVELQSTLRRDAVLAPRSAIIRTGARNIAFVSLAEGRFEPRQVRLGIETGEGKVEILEGLAPGELVVTSGQFLLDSESRVREALAKMIKGELASDQQAQVATAGRSELDALPAPVASALTEALDAYFALGERLASDDPSGLAEPARAIAEALDRAIGTAIPADEQFWSRHTEAAVARGAAIELVATEDLDAARAKFADLSLALDSLIRATGVPPALPGEVQALHCPMFREGQGGATWLLRAGPVRNPFFGSTMLECFDRREALPVTGAAPPDGEAPAASPAPAAPTSSPLPGRASLGPDAVRAIDALLVEYLAAQDLLTKNNSREAAEALARVRTNAKPLSEWPGELGASARRIESALDVPSAADPAALRERFATVSDALLVIVAAVPPSSRAGGMHHAYCPMVKAHWIQAGTAIRNPYDPDMLECGTIKGRIDDGGTP
;
A
#
# COMPACT_ATOMS: atom_id res chain seq x y z
N MET A 1 60.93 18.75 8.31
CA MET A 1 61.13 18.85 6.85
C MET A 1 59.93 19.62 6.29
N SER A 2 60.12 20.91 6.05
CA SER A 2 59.29 21.70 5.12
C SER A 2 60.03 21.76 3.78
N PRO A 3 59.37 22.03 2.64
CA PRO A 3 59.12 23.43 2.23
C PRO A 3 57.68 23.68 1.74
N THR A 4 57.02 24.79 2.12
CA THR A 4 56.85 26.08 1.38
C THR A 4 55.88 25.95 0.17
N GLU A 5 54.93 26.82 -0.17
CA GLU A 5 54.73 28.28 0.00
C GLU A 5 53.29 28.59 -0.50
N SER A 6 52.49 29.42 0.19
CA SER A 6 52.06 30.80 -0.19
C SER A 6 50.58 30.97 -0.63
N ARG A 7 49.87 31.78 0.18
CA ARG A 7 48.63 32.55 -0.05
C ARG A 7 48.92 33.80 -0.95
N PRO A 8 48.00 34.74 -1.32
CA PRO A 8 46.52 34.83 -1.18
C PRO A 8 45.75 35.45 -2.40
N SER A 9 44.43 35.64 -2.22
CA SER A 9 43.60 36.82 -2.60
C SER A 9 42.74 36.85 -3.89
N SER A 10 41.42 37.05 -3.64
CA SER A 10 40.53 38.06 -4.24
C SER A 10 40.28 38.07 -5.76
N THR A 11 39.08 37.63 -6.18
CA THR A 11 38.22 38.45 -7.07
C THR A 11 36.75 37.96 -7.06
N ALA A 12 35.84 38.92 -7.23
CA ALA A 12 34.39 38.85 -7.18
C ALA A 12 33.76 37.98 -8.32
N PRO A 13 32.45 37.68 -8.27
CA PRO A 13 31.81 36.69 -9.13
C PRO A 13 31.58 37.20 -10.56
N GLY A 14 31.90 36.35 -11.54
CA GLY A 14 31.59 36.58 -12.95
C GLY A 14 30.10 36.43 -13.24
N THR A 15 29.54 37.46 -13.85
CA THR A 15 28.21 37.54 -14.46
C THR A 15 28.04 36.48 -15.57
N PRO A 16 27.01 35.60 -15.53
CA PRO A 16 26.60 34.84 -16.72
C PRO A 16 25.67 35.68 -17.62
N PRO A 17 25.59 35.39 -18.93
CA PRO A 17 24.91 36.22 -19.91
C PRO A 17 23.38 36.26 -19.71
N ARG A 18 22.80 37.41 -20.06
CA ARG A 18 21.34 37.64 -20.12
C ARG A 18 20.74 36.83 -21.27
N ASP A 19 20.11 35.72 -20.96
CA ASP A 19 19.11 35.12 -21.82
C ASP A 19 17.71 35.60 -21.45
N THR A 20 16.99 35.95 -22.51
CA THR A 20 15.70 36.61 -22.57
C THR A 20 14.57 35.77 -21.98
N VAL A 21 13.94 36.26 -20.92
CA VAL A 21 12.64 35.78 -20.43
C VAL A 21 11.52 36.36 -21.31
N PRO A 22 10.58 35.55 -21.84
CA PRO A 22 9.41 36.08 -22.53
C PRO A 22 8.43 36.68 -21.50
N SER A 23 8.08 37.96 -21.70
CA SER A 23 7.06 38.66 -20.92
C SER A 23 5.69 38.00 -21.14
N ARG A 24 5.14 37.37 -20.09
CA ARG A 24 3.72 36.98 -20.04
C ARG A 24 2.88 38.25 -19.89
N THR A 25 2.08 38.51 -20.92
CA THR A 25 1.04 39.54 -20.97
C THR A 25 -0.12 39.20 -20.02
N PRO A 26 -0.76 40.20 -19.37
CA PRO A 26 -1.95 39.95 -18.56
C PRO A 26 -3.17 39.67 -19.47
N PRO A 27 -4.17 38.92 -18.99
CA PRO A 27 -5.35 38.59 -19.79
C PRO A 27 -6.17 39.84 -20.10
N ARG A 28 -6.52 39.99 -21.37
CA ARG A 28 -7.38 41.05 -21.90
C ARG A 28 -8.75 41.00 -21.23
N SER A 29 -9.16 42.12 -20.65
CA SER A 29 -10.52 42.35 -20.18
C SER A 29 -11.52 42.23 -21.34
N ILE A 30 -12.56 41.43 -21.13
CA ILE A 30 -13.67 41.28 -22.07
C ILE A 30 -14.38 42.63 -22.17
N SER A 31 -14.39 43.21 -23.39
CA SER A 31 -14.99 44.52 -23.60
C SER A 31 -16.49 44.48 -23.30
N TRP A 32 -16.97 45.49 -22.57
CA TRP A 32 -18.38 45.72 -22.19
C TRP A 32 -19.36 45.66 -23.38
N ARG A 33 -18.87 45.86 -24.62
CA ARG A 33 -19.66 45.79 -25.86
C ARG A 33 -20.05 44.35 -26.24
N VAL A 34 -19.35 43.32 -25.77
CA VAL A 34 -19.68 41.91 -26.02
C VAL A 34 -20.77 41.42 -25.05
N LEU A 35 -20.73 41.87 -23.79
CA LEU A 35 -21.76 41.57 -22.78
C LEU A 35 -23.11 42.24 -23.10
N LEU A 36 -23.10 43.49 -23.59
CA LEU A 36 -24.34 44.16 -24.03
C LEU A 36 -24.98 43.49 -25.25
N SER A 37 -24.18 42.91 -26.15
CA SER A 37 -24.68 42.20 -27.33
C SER A 37 -25.44 40.92 -26.94
N PHE A 38 -24.94 40.16 -25.96
CA PHE A 38 -25.61 38.95 -25.47
C PHE A 38 -26.90 39.25 -24.70
N VAL A 39 -26.92 40.30 -23.89
CA VAL A 39 -28.13 40.73 -23.19
C VAL A 39 -29.19 41.26 -24.17
N ALA A 40 -28.79 42.00 -25.20
CA ALA A 40 -29.72 42.46 -26.23
C ALA A 40 -30.34 41.29 -27.04
N VAL A 41 -29.57 40.25 -27.35
CA VAL A 41 -30.09 39.05 -28.03
C VAL A 41 -31.01 38.23 -27.13
N ALA A 42 -30.70 38.10 -25.83
CA ALA A 42 -31.55 37.39 -24.88
C ALA A 42 -32.87 38.13 -24.60
N VAL A 43 -32.83 39.46 -24.50
CA VAL A 43 -34.04 40.30 -24.32
C VAL A 43 -34.87 40.32 -25.61
N ALA A 44 -34.26 40.34 -26.79
CA ALA A 44 -34.97 40.21 -28.06
C ALA A 44 -35.62 38.83 -28.23
N ALA A 45 -34.94 37.75 -27.84
CA ALA A 45 -35.49 36.39 -27.88
C ALA A 45 -36.65 36.21 -26.88
N GLY A 46 -36.54 36.78 -25.67
CA GLY A 46 -37.62 36.79 -24.69
C GLY A 46 -38.83 37.63 -25.10
N TRP A 47 -38.60 38.76 -25.77
CA TRP A 47 -39.68 39.64 -26.27
C TRP A 47 -40.38 39.09 -27.51
N ILE A 48 -39.65 38.38 -28.39
CA ILE A 48 -40.23 37.68 -29.55
C ILE A 48 -41.01 36.43 -29.10
N GLY A 49 -40.48 35.67 -28.13
CA GLY A 49 -41.15 34.48 -27.59
C GLY A 49 -42.47 34.79 -26.88
N THR A 50 -42.55 35.91 -26.16
CA THR A 50 -43.76 36.31 -25.42
C THR A 50 -44.81 37.02 -26.28
N ARG A 51 -44.44 37.62 -27.42
CA ARG A 51 -45.36 38.39 -28.27
C ARG A 51 -45.84 37.65 -29.54
N TYR A 52 -45.16 36.58 -29.96
CA TYR A 52 -45.49 35.81 -31.16
C TYR A 52 -45.61 34.28 -30.95
N GLY A 53 -45.57 33.79 -29.71
CA GLY A 53 -45.66 32.36 -29.36
C GLY A 53 -46.87 31.64 -29.97
N ASP A 54 -48.04 32.30 -30.01
CA ASP A 54 -49.27 31.70 -30.53
C ASP A 54 -49.36 31.66 -32.07
N ARG A 55 -48.43 32.31 -32.80
CA ARG A 55 -48.40 32.31 -34.28
C ARG A 55 -47.25 31.52 -34.90
N ILE A 56 -46.24 31.13 -34.11
CA ILE A 56 -45.09 30.34 -34.60
C ILE A 56 -45.21 28.86 -34.18
N GLY A 57 -46.04 28.55 -33.18
CA GLY A 57 -46.35 27.19 -32.73
C GLY A 57 -46.88 26.21 -33.79
N PRO A 58 -47.64 26.63 -34.82
CA PRO A 58 -48.06 25.73 -35.89
C PRO A 58 -46.97 25.46 -36.95
N ALA A 59 -46.14 26.47 -37.28
CA ALA A 59 -45.11 26.36 -38.32
C ALA A 59 -43.86 25.58 -37.88
N VAL A 60 -43.51 25.67 -36.59
CA VAL A 60 -42.41 24.88 -36.01
C VAL A 60 -42.83 23.43 -35.76
N ARG A 61 -44.12 23.17 -35.49
CA ARG A 61 -44.68 21.81 -35.50
C ARG A 61 -44.64 21.19 -36.90
N ASP A 62 -44.96 21.96 -37.94
CA ASP A 62 -44.93 21.50 -39.33
C ASP A 62 -43.51 21.16 -39.82
N LEU A 63 -42.49 21.90 -39.37
CA LEU A 63 -41.09 21.61 -39.69
C LEU A 63 -40.52 20.42 -38.88
N ALA A 64 -40.95 20.25 -37.63
CA ALA A 64 -40.57 19.09 -36.80
C ALA A 64 -41.21 17.78 -37.29
N THR A 65 -42.35 17.84 -37.97
CA THR A 65 -42.94 16.68 -38.69
C THR A 65 -42.23 16.35 -40.01
N ARG A 66 -41.46 17.27 -40.60
CA ARG A 66 -40.71 17.03 -41.86
C ARG A 66 -39.31 16.44 -41.66
N LEU A 67 -38.82 16.33 -40.43
CA LEU A 67 -37.47 15.80 -40.12
C LEU A 67 -37.47 14.53 -39.25
N ARG A 68 -38.62 13.86 -39.09
CA ARG A 68 -38.65 12.45 -38.64
C ARG A 68 -38.84 11.55 -39.86
N PRO A 69 -37.98 10.54 -40.09
CA PRO A 69 -38.31 9.52 -41.07
C PRO A 69 -39.46 8.69 -40.51
N ALA A 70 -40.59 8.72 -41.20
CA ALA A 70 -41.65 7.73 -41.07
C ALA A 70 -41.45 6.71 -42.20
N SER A 71 -41.07 5.47 -41.89
CA SER A 71 -41.31 4.36 -42.82
C SER A 71 -42.76 3.90 -42.63
N LYS A 72 -43.66 4.45 -43.44
CA LYS A 72 -45.00 3.91 -43.64
C LYS A 72 -45.02 3.14 -44.96
N ALA A 73 -45.56 1.93 -44.86
CA ALA A 73 -45.77 0.94 -45.90
C ALA A 73 -46.17 1.53 -47.27
N ALA A 74 -45.44 1.10 -48.29
CA ALA A 74 -45.90 1.04 -49.67
C ALA A 74 -45.89 -0.45 -50.08
N GLU A 75 -47.00 -0.88 -50.65
CA GLU A 75 -47.32 -2.26 -50.97
C GLU A 75 -47.30 -2.43 -52.50
N ALA A 76 -46.37 -3.26 -53.01
CA ALA A 76 -46.44 -4.07 -54.23
C ALA A 76 -45.03 -4.65 -54.58
N PRO A 77 -44.90 -5.84 -55.20
CA PRO A 77 -45.69 -7.07 -55.10
C PRO A 77 -44.92 -8.18 -54.35
N ALA A 78 -45.62 -9.27 -54.02
CA ALA A 78 -45.08 -10.44 -53.33
C ALA A 78 -43.93 -11.11 -54.10
N SER A 79 -42.72 -11.04 -53.53
CA SER A 79 -41.70 -12.06 -53.72
C SER A 79 -41.73 -12.97 -52.49
N GLU A 80 -42.11 -14.22 -52.69
CA GLU A 80 -42.07 -15.28 -51.68
C GLU A 80 -40.64 -15.42 -51.14
N HIS A 81 -40.41 -14.95 -49.91
CA HIS A 81 -39.29 -15.39 -49.08
C HIS A 81 -39.90 -16.08 -47.86
N SER A 82 -39.70 -17.40 -47.83
CA SER A 82 -40.15 -18.33 -46.80
C SER A 82 -39.89 -17.80 -45.40
N GLY A 83 -40.89 -17.91 -44.52
CA GLY A 83 -40.79 -17.53 -43.12
C GLY A 83 -39.57 -18.14 -42.45
N ALA A 84 -38.67 -17.28 -41.98
CA ALA A 84 -37.64 -17.67 -41.03
C ALA A 84 -38.31 -17.82 -39.67
N ALA A 85 -38.60 -19.06 -39.29
CA ALA A 85 -39.08 -19.42 -37.98
C ALA A 85 -38.14 -18.84 -36.90
N THR A 86 -38.71 -18.15 -35.91
CA THR A 86 -38.03 -17.96 -34.63
C THR A 86 -37.69 -19.34 -34.08
N THR A 87 -36.42 -19.73 -34.17
CA THR A 87 -35.94 -21.03 -33.70
C THR A 87 -36.21 -21.13 -32.20
N GLN A 88 -37.23 -21.88 -31.82
CA GLN A 88 -37.57 -22.17 -30.42
C GLN A 88 -36.52 -23.14 -29.89
N TYR A 89 -35.70 -22.71 -28.94
CA TYR A 89 -34.70 -23.56 -28.29
C TYR A 89 -35.31 -24.29 -27.10
N TYR A 90 -34.81 -25.49 -26.79
CA TYR A 90 -35.27 -26.32 -25.67
C TYR A 90 -34.07 -26.74 -24.81
N THR A 91 -34.24 -26.76 -23.49
CA THR A 91 -33.19 -27.14 -22.52
C THR A 91 -33.64 -28.21 -21.54
N CYS A 92 -32.69 -28.94 -20.96
CA CYS A 92 -32.93 -29.95 -19.93
C CYS A 92 -32.71 -29.36 -18.52
N GLY A 93 -33.65 -29.55 -17.60
CA GLY A 93 -33.50 -29.09 -16.22
C GLY A 93 -32.30 -29.67 -15.45
N MET A 94 -31.82 -30.86 -15.81
CA MET A 94 -30.65 -31.52 -15.21
C MET A 94 -29.35 -31.26 -15.98
N HIS A 95 -29.42 -30.87 -17.25
CA HIS A 95 -28.26 -30.61 -18.10
C HIS A 95 -28.47 -29.30 -18.89
N PRO A 96 -28.35 -28.14 -18.21
CA PRO A 96 -28.74 -26.84 -18.78
C PRO A 96 -27.95 -26.43 -20.04
N TRP A 97 -26.77 -27.01 -20.24
CA TRP A 97 -25.91 -26.81 -21.42
C TRP A 97 -26.40 -27.55 -22.68
N VAL A 98 -27.37 -28.46 -22.56
CA VAL A 98 -28.01 -29.11 -23.71
C VAL A 98 -29.09 -28.17 -24.23
N ILE A 99 -28.76 -27.37 -25.23
CA ILE A 99 -29.69 -26.45 -25.90
C ILE A 99 -29.91 -26.96 -27.32
N LEU A 100 -31.11 -27.45 -27.61
CA LEU A 100 -31.46 -28.01 -28.91
C LEU A 100 -32.51 -27.14 -29.61
N PRO A 101 -32.41 -26.95 -30.94
CA PRO A 101 -33.37 -26.15 -31.72
C PRO A 101 -34.69 -26.89 -32.02
N HIS A 102 -34.88 -28.09 -31.47
CA HIS A 102 -36.06 -28.93 -31.66
C HIS A 102 -36.53 -29.55 -30.33
N PRO A 103 -37.85 -29.79 -30.17
CA PRO A 103 -38.36 -30.54 -29.03
C PRO A 103 -37.84 -31.99 -29.08
N GLY A 104 -37.62 -32.59 -27.92
CA GLY A 104 -37.11 -33.95 -27.81
C GLY A 104 -36.69 -34.29 -26.38
N ASP A 105 -36.05 -35.44 -26.21
CA ASP A 105 -35.49 -35.85 -24.93
C ASP A 105 -34.01 -35.49 -24.85
N CYS A 106 -33.54 -35.16 -23.65
CA CYS A 106 -32.14 -34.90 -23.39
C CYS A 106 -31.30 -36.15 -23.78
N PRO A 107 -30.28 -36.03 -24.64
CA PRO A 107 -29.44 -37.17 -25.04
C PRO A 107 -28.60 -37.75 -23.89
N ILE A 108 -28.57 -37.10 -22.73
CA ILE A 108 -27.79 -37.52 -21.56
C ILE A 108 -28.68 -38.19 -20.51
N CYS A 109 -29.77 -37.54 -20.05
CA CYS A 109 -30.66 -38.09 -19.01
C CYS A 109 -32.03 -38.55 -19.52
N HIS A 110 -32.28 -38.46 -20.83
CA HIS A 110 -33.53 -38.89 -21.48
C HIS A 110 -34.81 -38.25 -20.91
N MET A 111 -34.69 -37.09 -20.25
CA MET A 111 -35.83 -36.30 -19.80
C MET A 111 -36.27 -35.33 -20.90
N THR A 112 -37.58 -35.12 -21.03
CA THR A 112 -38.17 -34.24 -22.04
C THR A 112 -37.69 -32.79 -21.86
N LEU A 113 -37.19 -32.20 -22.94
CA LEU A 113 -36.66 -30.85 -22.96
C LEU A 113 -37.79 -29.82 -22.84
N THR A 114 -37.55 -28.76 -22.08
CA THR A 114 -38.50 -27.67 -21.83
C THR A 114 -38.18 -26.46 -22.71
N PRO A 115 -39.19 -25.75 -23.25
CA PRO A 115 -38.97 -24.62 -24.14
C PRO A 115 -38.29 -23.45 -23.42
N LEU A 116 -37.26 -22.91 -24.05
CA LEU A 116 -36.47 -21.77 -23.60
C LEU A 116 -37.04 -20.48 -24.23
N ASP A 117 -37.33 -19.49 -23.40
CA ASP A 117 -37.81 -18.18 -23.84
C ASP A 117 -36.62 -17.19 -23.93
N PRO A 118 -36.15 -16.82 -25.13
CA PRO A 118 -35.01 -15.92 -25.30
C PRO A 118 -35.26 -14.50 -24.78
N SER A 119 -36.52 -14.11 -24.55
CA SER A 119 -36.86 -12.79 -23.99
C SER A 119 -36.53 -12.64 -22.50
N LYS A 120 -36.26 -13.74 -21.79
CA LYS A 120 -35.84 -13.74 -20.37
C LYS A 120 -34.32 -13.58 -20.15
N PHE A 121 -33.55 -13.43 -21.24
CA PHE A 121 -32.09 -13.33 -21.24
C PHE A 121 -31.60 -11.96 -21.74
N THR A 122 -32.29 -10.89 -21.36
CA THR A 122 -31.77 -9.52 -21.41
C THR A 122 -30.82 -9.31 -20.22
N GLY A 123 -29.93 -8.31 -20.23
CA GLY A 123 -28.92 -8.07 -19.18
C GLY A 123 -29.47 -7.78 -17.76
N GLU A 124 -30.76 -8.01 -17.53
CA GLU A 124 -31.47 -7.88 -16.26
C GLU A 124 -31.61 -9.28 -15.62
N VAL A 125 -31.13 -9.41 -14.38
CA VAL A 125 -31.19 -10.66 -13.62
C VAL A 125 -32.52 -10.70 -12.87
N THR A 126 -33.45 -11.51 -13.36
CA THR A 126 -34.73 -11.77 -12.66
C THR A 126 -34.61 -13.04 -11.82
N ILE A 127 -34.78 -12.93 -10.51
CA ILE A 127 -34.75 -14.03 -9.54
C ILE A 127 -36.09 -14.09 -8.83
N ASP A 128 -36.58 -15.30 -8.55
CA ASP A 128 -37.80 -15.50 -7.78
C ASP A 128 -37.71 -14.76 -6.42
N PRO A 129 -38.69 -13.91 -6.06
CA PRO A 129 -38.68 -13.18 -4.79
C PRO A 129 -38.49 -14.06 -3.56
N VAL A 130 -38.96 -15.31 -3.57
CA VAL A 130 -38.76 -16.29 -2.48
C VAL A 130 -37.29 -16.68 -2.37
N VAL A 131 -36.61 -16.85 -3.50
CA VAL A 131 -35.17 -17.16 -3.55
C VAL A 131 -34.34 -15.97 -3.09
N VAL A 132 -34.71 -14.74 -3.50
CA VAL A 132 -34.08 -13.50 -3.02
C VAL A 132 -34.18 -13.38 -1.49
N GLN A 133 -35.35 -13.69 -0.94
CA GLN A 133 -35.58 -13.68 0.51
C GLN A 133 -34.78 -14.77 1.24
N ASN A 134 -34.71 -15.99 0.68
CA ASN A 134 -33.95 -17.10 1.27
C ASN A 134 -32.44 -16.87 1.24
N ILE A 135 -31.92 -16.19 0.21
CA ILE A 135 -30.51 -15.80 0.10
C ILE A 135 -30.17 -14.63 1.04
N GLY A 136 -31.18 -13.93 1.58
CA GLY A 136 -30.98 -12.83 2.52
C GLY A 136 -30.46 -11.56 1.85
N VAL A 137 -30.86 -11.31 0.59
CA VAL A 137 -30.47 -10.09 -0.14
C VAL A 137 -30.94 -8.86 0.62
N ARG A 138 -30.01 -7.93 0.88
CA ARG A 138 -30.31 -6.64 1.51
C ARG A 138 -30.10 -5.53 0.49
N ILE A 139 -30.97 -4.54 0.54
CA ILE A 139 -30.91 -3.36 -0.32
C ILE A 139 -30.87 -2.10 0.54
N GLU A 140 -30.17 -1.08 0.06
CA GLU A 140 -30.07 0.22 0.73
C GLU A 140 -30.12 1.34 -0.33
N PRO A 141 -30.76 2.49 -0.05
CA PRO A 141 -30.81 3.60 -0.99
C PRO A 141 -29.46 4.31 -1.12
N VAL A 142 -29.14 4.74 -2.34
CA VAL A 142 -28.07 5.71 -2.60
C VAL A 142 -28.50 7.06 -2.04
N THR A 143 -27.68 7.64 -1.17
CA THR A 143 -28.00 8.87 -0.43
C THR A 143 -27.17 10.04 -0.91
N VAL A 144 -27.70 11.26 -0.78
CA VAL A 144 -26.90 12.49 -0.96
C VAL A 144 -26.55 13.01 0.42
N GLY A 145 -25.27 13.25 0.67
CA GLY A 145 -24.80 13.74 1.96
C GLY A 145 -23.39 14.31 1.91
N PRO A 146 -22.91 14.81 3.07
CA PRO A 146 -21.58 15.38 3.16
C PRO A 146 -20.51 14.30 3.01
N LEU A 147 -19.60 14.53 2.09
CA LEU A 147 -18.40 13.73 1.90
C LEU A 147 -17.39 14.10 2.99
N VAL A 148 -17.47 13.38 4.11
CA VAL A 148 -16.56 13.54 5.25
C VAL A 148 -15.49 12.44 5.19
N ARG A 149 -14.23 12.86 5.20
CA ARG A 149 -13.08 11.97 5.32
C ARG A 149 -12.50 12.13 6.72
N THR A 150 -12.45 11.03 7.47
CA THR A 150 -11.81 10.99 8.78
C THR A 150 -10.39 10.48 8.61
N LEU A 151 -9.42 11.30 8.97
CA LEU A 151 -8.01 10.90 9.06
C LEU A 151 -7.69 10.58 10.51
N ARG A 152 -7.28 9.34 10.76
CA ARG A 152 -6.80 8.92 12.07
C ARG A 152 -5.29 8.84 12.03
N THR A 153 -4.64 9.55 12.94
CA THR A 153 -3.19 9.58 13.07
C THR A 153 -2.77 9.56 14.55
N VAL A 154 -1.48 9.37 14.77
CA VAL A 154 -0.85 9.50 16.08
C VAL A 154 -0.19 10.86 16.19
N GLY A 155 -0.21 11.42 17.38
CA GLY A 155 0.51 12.64 17.69
C GLY A 155 1.18 12.55 19.05
N THR A 156 2.12 13.45 19.25
CA THR A 156 2.83 13.61 20.51
C THR A 156 2.46 14.96 21.12
N VAL A 157 2.11 14.96 22.40
CA VAL A 157 1.87 16.18 23.16
C VAL A 157 3.21 16.89 23.38
N ASP A 158 3.27 18.17 23.09
CA ASP A 158 4.46 19.02 23.24
C ASP A 158 4.10 20.34 23.93
N TYR A 159 5.13 21.07 24.35
CA TYR A 159 5.01 22.38 24.94
C TYR A 159 4.52 23.40 23.91
N ASP A 160 3.73 24.37 24.36
CA ASP A 160 3.53 25.60 23.58
C ASP A 160 4.81 26.44 23.65
N GLU A 161 5.63 26.41 22.61
CA GLU A 161 6.90 27.14 22.55
C GLU A 161 6.71 28.65 22.76
N THR A 162 5.54 29.21 22.41
CA THR A 162 5.25 30.64 22.62
C THR A 162 5.08 30.98 24.10
N ARG A 163 4.87 29.96 24.95
CA ARG A 163 4.70 30.03 26.40
C ARG A 163 5.89 29.46 27.18
N VAL A 164 6.98 29.12 26.49
CA VAL A 164 8.25 28.74 27.13
C VAL A 164 9.07 30.00 27.40
N ARG A 165 9.64 30.09 28.60
CA ARG A 165 10.44 31.23 29.05
C ARG A 165 11.71 30.74 29.73
N ASP A 166 12.82 31.33 29.33
CA ASP A 166 14.12 31.07 29.90
C ASP A 166 14.44 32.09 30.99
N VAL A 167 14.91 31.61 32.13
CA VAL A 167 15.39 32.43 33.24
C VAL A 167 16.91 32.40 33.19
N ASN A 168 17.51 33.55 32.90
CA ASN A 168 18.95 33.72 32.75
C ASN A 168 19.44 34.77 33.76
N THR A 169 20.69 34.68 34.18
CA THR A 169 21.29 35.76 34.98
C THR A 169 21.83 36.89 34.10
N LYS A 170 21.77 38.13 34.59
CA LYS A 170 22.41 39.31 33.97
C LYS A 170 23.76 39.64 34.59
N VAL A 171 24.06 39.01 35.73
CA VAL A 171 25.29 39.21 36.50
C VAL A 171 26.04 37.88 36.66
N SER A 172 27.36 37.98 36.77
CA SER A 172 28.21 36.86 37.17
C SER A 172 28.17 36.72 38.69
N GLY A 173 28.03 35.50 39.19
CA GLY A 173 27.88 35.23 40.62
C GLY A 173 27.85 33.75 40.96
N TRP A 174 27.53 33.46 42.22
CA TRP A 174 27.38 32.10 42.73
C TRP A 174 25.98 31.91 43.29
N ILE A 175 25.36 30.79 42.96
CA ILE A 175 24.08 30.39 43.55
C ILE A 175 24.36 29.95 44.97
N GLU A 176 23.85 30.66 45.97
CA GLU A 176 24.02 30.30 47.38
C GLU A 176 22.92 29.35 47.85
N ARG A 177 21.68 29.52 47.36
CA ARG A 177 20.52 28.69 47.72
C ARG A 177 19.58 28.52 46.54
N LEU A 178 19.00 27.33 46.39
CA LEU A 178 17.93 27.05 45.43
C LEU A 178 16.60 26.89 46.18
N ASP A 179 15.63 27.76 45.92
CA ASP A 179 14.26 27.59 46.43
C ASP A 179 13.47 26.57 45.60
N VAL A 180 13.81 26.44 44.31
CA VAL A 180 13.26 25.43 43.40
C VAL A 180 14.38 24.51 42.93
N ASP A 181 14.37 23.26 43.40
CA ASP A 181 15.50 22.35 43.27
C ASP A 181 15.26 21.14 42.34
N TYR A 182 14.06 20.97 41.77
CA TYR A 182 13.76 19.85 40.85
C TYR A 182 13.00 20.27 39.58
N VAL A 183 13.16 19.47 38.52
CA VAL A 183 12.39 19.58 37.27
C VAL A 183 10.99 19.01 37.48
N GLY A 184 9.97 19.71 37.00
CA GLY A 184 8.55 19.40 37.22
C GLY A 184 7.91 20.19 38.35
N ALA A 185 8.67 21.02 39.07
CA ALA A 185 8.15 21.89 40.10
C ALA A 185 7.20 22.95 39.52
N PRO A 186 5.97 23.12 40.05
CA PRO A 186 5.12 24.24 39.69
C PRO A 186 5.65 25.53 40.31
N VAL A 187 5.66 26.60 39.53
CA VAL A 187 6.14 27.93 39.94
C VAL A 187 5.10 28.99 39.59
N ALA A 188 4.81 29.88 40.54
CA ALA A 188 3.98 31.06 40.31
C ALA A 188 4.81 32.24 39.82
N GLN A 189 4.19 33.19 39.13
CA GLN A 189 4.84 34.46 38.80
C GLN A 189 5.23 35.20 40.10
N GLY A 190 6.47 35.69 40.18
CA GLY A 190 7.03 36.35 41.36
C GLY A 190 7.54 35.39 42.44
N GLN A 191 7.39 34.07 42.28
CA GLN A 191 7.91 33.10 43.23
C GLN A 191 9.44 33.10 43.22
N ALA A 192 10.07 33.03 44.41
CA ALA A 192 11.50 32.87 44.56
C ALA A 192 11.99 31.57 43.90
N LEU A 193 13.00 31.67 43.05
CA LEU A 193 13.62 30.52 42.38
C LEU A 193 14.96 30.15 43.02
N PHE A 194 15.83 31.13 43.21
CA PHE A 194 17.15 30.95 43.80
C PHE A 194 17.75 32.27 44.29
N ASP A 195 18.70 32.17 45.21
CA ASP A 195 19.50 33.29 45.69
C ASP A 195 20.88 33.30 45.01
N VAL A 196 21.27 34.46 44.49
CA VAL A 196 22.58 34.66 43.87
C VAL A 196 23.41 35.69 44.65
N TYR A 197 24.66 35.34 44.92
CA TYR A 197 25.68 36.29 45.35
C TYR A 197 26.48 36.78 44.13
N SER A 198 26.46 38.09 43.88
CA SER A 198 27.27 38.71 42.84
C SER A 198 28.03 39.92 43.40
N PRO A 199 29.37 39.95 43.30
CA PRO A 199 30.14 41.12 43.69
C PRO A 199 29.74 42.39 42.91
N ALA A 200 29.42 42.25 41.62
CA ALA A 200 29.01 43.36 40.77
C ALA A 200 27.65 43.95 41.18
N LEU A 201 26.72 43.07 41.58
CA LEU A 201 25.42 43.48 42.10
C LEU A 201 25.57 44.18 43.46
N PHE A 202 26.39 43.64 44.35
CA PHE A 202 26.67 44.25 45.65
C PHE A 202 27.25 45.66 45.51
N GLN A 203 28.22 45.85 44.60
CA GLN A 203 28.79 47.17 44.28
C GLN A 203 27.73 48.13 43.72
N ALA A 204 26.86 47.66 42.81
CA ALA A 204 25.79 48.51 42.27
C ALA A 204 24.81 48.98 43.36
N GLN A 205 24.52 48.14 44.35
CA GLN A 205 23.70 48.53 45.51
C GLN A 205 24.39 49.59 46.38
N GLU A 206 25.69 49.43 46.65
CA GLU A 206 26.48 50.44 47.39
C GLU A 206 26.52 51.78 46.68
N GLU A 207 26.74 51.78 45.37
CA GLU A 207 26.73 52.97 44.52
C GLU A 207 25.38 53.70 44.61
N TYR A 208 24.27 52.97 44.50
CA TYR A 208 22.92 53.54 44.61
C TYR A 208 22.64 54.11 46.01
N LEU A 209 22.97 53.38 47.07
CA LEU A 209 22.80 53.85 48.44
C LEU A 209 23.72 55.05 48.78
N LEU A 210 24.90 55.13 48.18
CA LEU A 210 25.79 56.29 48.33
C LEU A 210 25.20 57.51 47.62
N ALA A 211 24.72 57.35 46.38
CA ALA A 211 24.07 58.43 45.62
C ALA A 211 22.81 58.97 46.32
N LEU A 212 22.01 58.10 46.94
CA LEU A 212 20.85 58.51 47.75
C LEU A 212 21.26 59.28 49.01
N ARG A 213 22.33 58.86 49.70
CA ARG A 213 22.83 59.55 50.88
C ARG A 213 23.36 60.95 50.54
N THR A 214 24.13 61.08 49.46
CA THR A 214 24.65 62.37 49.02
C THR A 214 23.54 63.31 48.54
N GLN A 215 22.50 62.79 47.89
CA GLN A 215 21.31 63.56 47.53
C GLN A 215 20.55 64.06 48.78
N ARG A 216 20.35 63.21 49.79
CA ARG A 216 19.68 63.62 51.05
C ARG A 216 20.50 64.67 51.81
N SER A 217 21.81 64.46 51.97
CA SER A 217 22.69 65.44 52.64
C SER A 217 22.70 66.80 51.95
N ALA A 218 22.61 66.83 50.61
CA ALA A 218 22.53 68.07 49.84
C ALA A 218 21.14 68.72 49.83
N ALA A 219 20.09 67.99 50.17
CA ALA A 219 18.76 68.54 50.41
C ALA A 219 18.65 69.17 51.81
N ASP A 220 19.33 68.59 52.79
CA ASP A 220 19.38 69.08 54.17
C ASP A 220 20.30 70.31 54.33
N SER A 221 21.35 70.43 53.49
CA SER A 221 22.11 71.67 53.36
C SER A 221 21.39 72.63 52.40
N ASN A 222 21.13 73.87 52.81
CA ASN A 222 20.54 74.92 51.96
C ASN A 222 21.42 75.34 50.75
N ASP A 223 22.47 74.59 50.45
CA ASP A 223 23.41 74.83 49.36
C ASP A 223 23.10 73.89 48.18
N ARG A 224 22.24 74.38 47.28
CA ARG A 224 21.84 73.68 46.04
C ARG A 224 23.00 73.41 45.07
N SER A 225 24.21 73.88 45.35
CA SER A 225 25.40 73.67 44.52
C SER A 225 26.20 72.41 44.86
N LEU A 226 25.82 71.65 45.90
CA LEU A 226 26.55 70.48 46.43
C LEU A 226 25.86 69.12 46.25
N GLY A 227 24.68 69.08 45.62
CA GLY A 227 24.00 67.81 45.33
C GLY A 227 24.67 67.04 44.20
N PRO A 228 24.67 65.69 44.22
CA PRO A 228 24.89 64.92 43.00
C PRO A 228 23.88 65.39 41.95
N PRO A 229 24.27 65.49 40.67
CA PRO A 229 23.28 65.65 39.61
C PRO A 229 22.18 64.60 39.79
N LEU A 230 20.89 64.96 39.67
CA LEU A 230 19.76 64.02 39.73
C LEU A 230 20.02 62.75 38.87
N ASP A 231 20.74 62.98 37.77
CA ASP A 231 21.29 61.99 36.84
C ASP A 231 22.07 60.83 37.50
N LEU A 232 22.78 61.05 38.61
CA LEU A 232 23.58 60.01 39.28
C LEU A 232 22.70 58.98 39.99
N VAL A 233 21.66 59.44 40.71
CA VAL A 233 20.73 58.54 41.41
C VAL A 233 19.92 57.74 40.39
N GLU A 234 19.45 58.41 39.32
CA GLU A 234 18.74 57.75 38.22
C GLU A 234 19.63 56.75 37.48
N SER A 235 20.90 57.09 37.20
CA SER A 235 21.86 56.18 36.55
C SER A 235 22.14 54.94 37.41
N ALA A 236 22.35 55.11 38.72
CA ALA A 236 22.58 53.99 39.63
C ALA A 236 21.34 53.11 39.80
N ARG A 237 20.13 53.70 39.81
CA ARG A 237 18.86 52.96 39.80
C ARG A 237 18.69 52.17 38.50
N THR A 238 18.91 52.81 37.36
CA THR A 238 18.81 52.17 36.03
C THR A 238 19.78 50.98 35.93
N LYS A 239 20.98 51.10 36.51
CA LYS A 239 21.95 50.00 36.57
C LYS A 239 21.43 48.78 37.35
N LEU A 240 20.73 49.00 38.46
CA LEU A 240 20.07 47.91 39.21
C LEU A 240 18.91 47.30 38.40
N GLU A 241 18.08 48.13 37.77
CA GLU A 241 16.97 47.66 36.93
C GLU A 241 17.47 46.82 35.74
N LEU A 242 18.61 47.18 35.13
CA LEU A 242 19.27 46.39 34.07
C LEU A 242 19.83 45.05 34.55
N TYR A 243 20.01 44.87 35.87
CA TYR A 243 20.33 43.59 36.49
C TYR A 243 19.09 42.80 36.93
N ASP A 244 17.92 43.20 36.45
CA ASP A 244 16.61 42.62 36.77
C ASP A 244 16.29 42.67 38.27
N VAL A 245 16.83 43.66 39.00
CA VAL A 245 16.40 43.96 40.37
C VAL A 245 15.02 44.61 40.31
N THR A 246 14.03 44.02 40.98
CA THR A 246 12.66 44.53 40.88
C THR A 246 12.49 45.84 41.63
N PRO A 247 11.51 46.69 41.26
CA PRO A 247 11.22 47.92 42.00
C PRO A 247 10.99 47.69 43.49
N GLU A 248 10.34 46.58 43.85
CA GLU A 248 10.07 46.19 45.24
C GLU A 248 11.36 45.88 46.01
N GLN A 249 12.30 45.19 45.37
CA GLN A 249 13.63 44.92 45.94
C GLN A 249 14.47 46.20 46.08
N ILE A 250 14.35 47.14 45.14
CA ILE A 250 15.00 48.46 45.23
C ILE A 250 14.41 49.26 46.42
N GLU A 251 13.09 49.27 46.60
CA GLU A 251 12.46 49.93 47.74
C GLU A 251 12.87 49.31 49.07
N GLU A 252 12.98 47.98 49.12
CA GLU A 252 13.47 47.26 50.30
C GLU A 252 14.93 47.61 50.62
N LEU A 253 15.79 47.70 49.59
CA LEU A 253 17.17 48.16 49.72
C LEU A 253 17.25 49.57 50.32
N VAL A 254 16.40 50.50 49.84
CA VAL A 254 16.32 51.87 50.36
C VAL A 254 15.84 51.89 51.82
N ARG A 255 14.86 51.05 52.16
CA ARG A 255 14.31 50.94 53.52
C ARG A 255 15.31 50.34 54.50
N ALA A 256 16.06 49.32 54.08
CA ALA A 256 17.11 48.68 54.88
C ALA A 256 18.34 49.58 55.06
N GLY A 257 18.64 50.43 54.06
CA GLY A 257 19.75 51.38 54.09
C GLY A 257 21.15 50.75 54.06
N LYS A 258 21.24 49.45 53.77
CA LYS A 258 22.49 48.67 53.66
C LYS A 258 22.39 47.71 52.46
N PRO A 259 23.48 47.46 51.73
CA PRO A 259 23.49 46.51 50.61
C PRO A 259 23.28 45.08 51.12
N SER A 260 22.47 44.32 50.39
CA SER A 260 22.25 42.89 50.61
C SER A 260 23.30 42.07 49.88
N ARG A 261 23.90 41.11 50.58
CA ARG A 261 24.90 40.21 50.00
C ARG A 261 24.29 39.35 48.89
N THR A 262 23.18 38.69 49.18
CA THR A 262 22.44 37.85 48.24
C THR A 262 21.22 38.60 47.71
N MET A 263 20.81 38.23 46.50
CA MET A 263 19.55 38.65 45.91
C MET A 263 18.77 37.45 45.43
N THR A 264 17.49 37.44 45.75
CA THR A 264 16.55 36.42 45.28
C THR A 264 16.12 36.74 43.84
N VAL A 265 16.38 35.81 42.93
CA VAL A 265 15.85 35.86 41.56
C VAL A 265 14.46 35.22 41.57
N GLN A 266 13.46 35.99 41.13
CA GLN A 266 12.07 35.55 41.08
C GLN A 266 11.68 35.07 39.68
N SER A 267 10.63 34.24 39.61
CA SER A 267 10.10 33.78 38.33
C SER A 267 9.36 34.91 37.59
N PRO A 268 9.71 35.24 36.33
CA PRO A 268 9.00 36.26 35.57
C PRO A 268 7.60 35.81 35.13
N HIS A 269 7.34 34.50 35.09
CA HIS A 269 6.07 33.91 34.65
C HIS A 269 5.71 32.68 35.47
N GLY A 270 4.41 32.35 35.54
CA GLY A 270 3.94 31.11 36.14
C GLY A 270 4.04 29.93 35.17
N GLY A 271 4.25 28.73 35.68
CA GLY A 271 4.32 27.51 34.87
C GLY A 271 4.94 26.34 35.63
N VAL A 272 5.55 25.42 34.88
CA VAL A 272 6.28 24.27 35.40
C VAL A 272 7.72 24.34 34.92
N VAL A 273 8.67 24.02 35.81
CA VAL A 273 10.09 23.93 35.47
C VAL A 273 10.32 22.72 34.55
N ILE A 274 10.72 22.93 33.30
CA ILE A 274 10.99 21.87 32.33
C ILE A 274 12.48 21.59 32.15
N ALA A 275 13.35 22.53 32.53
CA ALA A 275 14.79 22.30 32.65
C ALA A 275 15.38 23.08 33.82
N LYS A 276 16.33 22.44 34.52
CA LYS A 276 17.13 23.05 35.58
C LYS A 276 18.60 22.81 35.26
N HIS A 277 19.34 23.89 35.04
CA HIS A 277 20.78 23.87 34.78
C HIS A 277 21.60 24.41 35.97
N ALA A 278 20.95 24.61 37.10
CA ALA A 278 21.53 25.18 38.30
C ALA A 278 21.56 24.22 39.48
N ASN A 279 22.66 24.29 40.23
CA ASN A 279 22.88 23.62 41.50
C ASN A 279 23.41 24.64 42.53
N GLU A 280 23.17 24.39 43.82
CA GLU A 280 23.74 25.21 44.89
C GLU A 280 25.28 25.17 44.84
N GLY A 281 25.92 26.32 45.09
CA GLY A 281 27.36 26.53 44.97
C GLY A 281 27.87 26.73 43.53
N MET A 282 27.00 26.56 42.51
CA MET A 282 27.40 26.73 41.12
C MET A 282 27.65 28.20 40.77
N ARG A 283 28.71 28.46 40.01
CA ARG A 283 28.94 29.78 39.41
C ARG A 283 28.08 29.96 38.17
N VAL A 284 27.41 31.10 38.09
CA VAL A 284 26.59 31.53 36.95
C VAL A 284 27.21 32.76 36.31
N ASP A 285 27.11 32.83 34.99
CA ASP A 285 27.63 33.93 34.18
C ASP A 285 26.49 34.57 33.35
N PRO A 286 26.59 35.87 32.99
CA PRO A 286 25.52 36.55 32.26
C PRO A 286 25.13 35.82 30.98
N GLY A 287 23.82 35.62 30.77
CA GLY A 287 23.28 34.89 29.63
C GLY A 287 23.19 33.37 29.84
N MET A 288 23.79 32.82 30.90
CA MET A 288 23.62 31.41 31.26
C MET A 288 22.15 31.13 31.60
N GLN A 289 21.57 30.12 30.96
CA GLN A 289 20.24 29.64 31.27
C GLN A 289 20.28 28.87 32.60
N VAL A 290 19.50 29.31 33.57
CA VAL A 290 19.42 28.70 34.91
C VAL A 290 18.22 27.76 34.98
N PHE A 291 17.06 28.26 34.57
CA PHE A 291 15.80 27.52 34.49
C PHE A 291 15.14 27.73 33.14
N ARG A 292 14.36 26.75 32.72
CA ARG A 292 13.37 26.87 31.65
C ARG A 292 12.00 26.54 32.22
N ILE A 293 11.06 27.45 32.06
CA ILE A 293 9.71 27.35 32.61
C ILE A 293 8.72 27.34 31.44
N ALA A 294 7.76 26.43 31.47
CA ALA A 294 6.69 26.33 30.49
C ALA A 294 5.32 26.42 31.16
N ASP A 295 4.45 27.26 30.63
CA ASP A 295 3.03 27.26 31.03
C ASP A 295 2.30 26.12 30.28
N LEU A 296 1.84 25.12 31.05
CA LEU A 296 1.18 23.91 30.55
C LEU A 296 -0.36 24.03 30.51
N SER A 297 -0.93 25.22 30.79
CA SER A 297 -2.38 25.46 30.68
C SER A 297 -2.93 25.23 29.28
N ARG A 298 -2.04 25.23 28.29
CA ARG A 298 -2.28 24.91 26.90
C ARG A 298 -1.10 24.11 26.36
N VAL A 299 -1.39 23.11 25.55
CA VAL A 299 -0.37 22.23 24.97
C VAL A 299 -0.57 22.13 23.46
N TRP A 300 0.53 21.86 22.77
CA TRP A 300 0.48 21.51 21.37
C TRP A 300 0.45 20.00 21.23
N VAL A 301 -0.16 19.52 20.16
CA VAL A 301 -0.08 18.13 19.75
C VAL A 301 0.41 18.13 18.33
N ILE A 302 1.59 17.55 18.13
CA ILE A 302 2.22 17.44 16.83
C ILE A 302 1.83 16.09 16.27
N VAL A 303 1.05 16.09 15.20
CA VAL A 303 0.67 14.88 14.47
C VAL A 303 1.52 14.76 13.21
N THR A 304 1.90 13.54 12.86
CA THR A 304 2.56 13.24 11.59
C THR A 304 1.54 12.74 10.58
N LEU A 305 1.60 13.26 9.36
CA LEU A 305 0.70 12.90 8.27
C LEU A 305 1.52 12.57 7.03
N TYR A 306 1.07 11.60 6.25
CA TYR A 306 1.71 11.29 4.98
C TYR A 306 1.44 12.38 3.93
N GLU A 307 2.34 12.53 2.97
CA GLU A 307 2.18 13.46 1.84
C GLU A 307 0.82 13.31 1.12
N SER A 308 0.33 12.07 0.97
CA SER A 308 -0.96 11.76 0.36
C SER A 308 -2.18 12.23 1.15
N GLN A 309 -2.01 12.57 2.44
CA GLN A 309 -3.08 13.01 3.33
C GLN A 309 -3.19 14.53 3.43
N LEU A 310 -2.14 15.28 3.06
CA LEU A 310 -2.11 16.74 3.13
C LEU A 310 -3.28 17.46 2.44
N PRO A 311 -3.78 17.02 1.26
CA PRO A 311 -4.90 17.71 0.60
C PRO A 311 -6.19 17.76 1.43
N PHE A 312 -6.28 16.94 2.47
CA PHE A 312 -7.45 16.84 3.34
C PHE A 312 -7.30 17.63 4.64
N VAL A 313 -6.20 18.35 4.82
CA VAL A 313 -5.88 19.07 6.05
C VAL A 313 -5.81 20.56 5.78
N SER A 314 -6.41 21.36 6.65
CA SER A 314 -6.37 22.82 6.52
C SER A 314 -6.27 23.48 7.90
N GLU A 315 -5.68 24.67 7.95
CA GLU A 315 -5.65 25.47 9.17
C GLU A 315 -7.07 25.83 9.63
N GLY A 316 -7.30 25.83 10.95
CA GLY A 316 -8.60 26.04 11.57
C GLY A 316 -9.50 24.78 11.63
N GLN A 317 -9.09 23.68 11.00
CA GLN A 317 -9.83 22.41 11.06
C GLN A 317 -9.91 21.87 12.50
N ARG A 318 -11.06 21.29 12.85
CA ARG A 318 -11.27 20.65 14.14
C ARG A 318 -10.62 19.27 14.18
N GLY A 319 -9.93 18.97 15.28
CA GLY A 319 -9.37 17.66 15.59
C GLY A 319 -9.88 17.16 16.93
N VAL A 320 -10.23 15.88 16.99
CA VAL A 320 -10.61 15.21 18.24
C VAL A 320 -9.47 14.30 18.66
N MET A 321 -8.96 14.51 19.86
CA MET A 321 -7.89 13.72 20.43
C MET A 321 -8.44 12.77 21.48
N THR A 322 -7.94 11.53 21.48
CA THR A 322 -8.19 10.52 22.51
C THR A 322 -6.86 9.97 23.01
N LEU A 323 -6.74 9.76 24.32
CA LEU A 323 -5.54 9.18 24.92
C LEU A 323 -5.80 7.72 25.28
N PRO A 324 -4.92 6.78 24.90
CA PRO A 324 -5.07 5.36 25.26
C PRO A 324 -5.12 5.15 26.79
N TYR A 325 -4.43 6.02 27.53
CA TYR A 325 -4.24 5.93 28.97
C TYR A 325 -5.39 6.56 29.78
N ILE A 326 -6.31 7.29 29.13
CA ILE A 326 -7.50 7.89 29.74
C ILE A 326 -8.72 7.54 28.87
N PRO A 327 -9.19 6.28 28.93
CA PRO A 327 -10.29 5.83 28.07
C PRO A 327 -11.58 6.60 28.37
N GLY A 328 -12.32 6.93 27.32
CA GLY A 328 -13.64 7.58 27.41
C GLY A 328 -13.61 9.12 27.49
N GLN A 329 -12.44 9.75 27.54
CA GLN A 329 -12.31 11.21 27.42
C GLN A 329 -11.81 11.60 26.02
N SER A 330 -12.52 12.53 25.40
CA SER A 330 -12.11 13.18 24.16
C SER A 330 -11.76 14.65 24.43
N PHE A 331 -10.70 15.12 23.79
CA PHE A 331 -10.26 16.51 23.84
C PHE A 331 -10.48 17.11 22.46
N GLU A 332 -11.11 18.28 22.41
CA GLU A 332 -11.30 19.00 21.16
C GLU A 332 -10.19 20.03 20.99
N GLY A 333 -9.59 20.05 19.80
CA GLY A 333 -8.54 20.98 19.44
C GLY A 333 -8.71 21.49 18.01
N ARG A 334 -7.83 22.39 17.60
CA ARG A 334 -7.81 22.95 16.25
C ARG A 334 -6.43 22.89 15.64
N VAL A 335 -6.37 22.65 14.34
CA VAL A 335 -5.14 22.78 13.54
C VAL A 335 -4.77 24.25 13.50
N VAL A 336 -3.61 24.58 14.07
CA VAL A 336 -3.10 25.96 14.12
C VAL A 336 -2.00 26.20 13.11
N TYR A 337 -1.32 25.15 12.65
CA TYR A 337 -0.21 25.29 11.72
C TYR A 337 0.07 23.98 10.99
N VAL A 338 0.29 24.06 9.68
CA VAL A 338 0.79 22.96 8.85
C VAL A 338 2.22 23.30 8.44
N TYR A 339 3.19 22.47 8.80
CA TYR A 339 4.59 22.79 8.49
C TYR A 339 4.83 22.74 6.97
N PRO A 340 5.56 23.70 6.39
CA PRO A 340 5.77 23.79 4.95
C PRO A 340 6.86 22.83 4.42
N PHE A 341 7.43 22.00 5.29
CA PHE A 341 8.53 21.10 4.96
C PHE A 341 8.09 19.65 5.15
N VAL A 342 8.49 18.79 4.21
CA VAL A 342 8.32 17.34 4.26
C VAL A 342 9.63 16.71 4.73
N ASP A 343 9.57 15.76 5.65
CA ASP A 343 10.74 14.97 6.01
C ASP A 343 11.13 14.09 4.81
N THR A 344 12.37 14.24 4.32
CA THR A 344 12.83 13.55 3.10
C THR A 344 13.04 12.05 3.29
N LYS A 345 13.21 11.60 4.54
CA LYS A 345 13.42 10.19 4.89
C LYS A 345 12.09 9.46 5.08
N THR A 346 11.16 10.05 5.84
CA THR A 346 9.87 9.41 6.16
C THR A 346 8.74 9.80 5.23
N ARG A 347 8.90 10.87 4.43
CA ARG A 347 7.84 11.47 3.60
C ARG A 347 6.60 11.88 4.41
N GLU A 348 6.85 12.29 5.65
CA GLU A 348 5.83 12.78 6.58
C GLU A 348 5.89 14.29 6.72
N VAL A 349 4.72 14.89 6.97
CA VAL A 349 4.57 16.31 7.28
C VAL A 349 3.98 16.43 8.67
N GLN A 350 4.56 17.34 9.44
CA GLN A 350 4.08 17.65 10.77
C GLN A 350 2.94 18.67 10.71
N VAL A 351 1.89 18.39 11.47
CA VAL A 351 0.77 19.30 11.65
C VAL A 351 0.60 19.55 13.14
N ARG A 352 0.48 20.82 13.49
CA ARG A 352 0.36 21.26 14.88
C ARG A 352 -1.08 21.57 15.20
N LEU A 353 -1.57 20.93 16.26
CA LEU A 353 -2.86 21.21 16.85
C LEU A 353 -2.68 21.83 18.23
N GLU A 354 -3.62 22.69 18.61
CA GLU A 354 -3.67 23.35 19.92
C GLU A 354 -4.82 22.79 20.74
N PHE A 355 -4.54 22.47 22.01
CA PHE A 355 -5.51 21.94 22.98
C PHE A 355 -5.40 22.68 24.31
N ASP A 356 -6.54 23.05 24.89
CA ASP A 356 -6.58 23.62 26.24
C ASP A 356 -6.38 22.50 27.28
N ASN A 357 -5.58 22.78 28.31
CA ASN A 357 -5.19 21.84 29.37
C ASN A 357 -5.34 22.45 30.78
N PRO A 358 -6.53 22.95 31.17
CA PRO A 358 -6.72 23.63 32.44
C PRO A 358 -6.52 22.71 33.66
N THR A 359 -6.73 21.41 33.50
CA THR A 359 -6.59 20.40 34.56
C THR A 359 -5.17 19.82 34.67
N GLY A 360 -4.27 20.12 33.72
CA GLY A 360 -2.93 19.55 33.69
C GLY A 360 -2.88 18.05 33.39
N LEU A 361 -3.96 17.49 32.82
CA LEU A 361 -4.04 16.06 32.47
C LEU A 361 -3.14 15.72 31.27
N LEU A 362 -3.03 16.63 30.31
CA LEU A 362 -2.20 16.46 29.13
C LEU A 362 -0.75 16.80 29.51
N LYS A 363 0.10 15.77 29.56
CA LYS A 363 1.52 15.95 29.87
C LYS A 363 2.36 15.88 28.58
N PRO A 364 3.28 16.83 28.36
CA PRO A 364 4.23 16.76 27.25
C PRO A 364 4.99 15.41 27.23
N GLY A 365 5.22 14.90 26.03
CA GLY A 365 5.78 13.57 25.76
C GLY A 365 4.75 12.43 25.70
N MET A 366 3.48 12.67 26.01
CA MET A 366 2.43 11.66 25.85
C MET A 366 2.08 11.42 24.39
N PHE A 367 1.79 10.16 24.04
CA PHE A 367 1.17 9.82 22.77
C PHE A 367 -0.35 9.99 22.83
N ALA A 368 -0.91 10.45 21.73
CA ALA A 368 -2.34 10.58 21.56
C ALA A 368 -2.77 10.12 20.17
N THR A 369 -3.99 9.60 20.06
CA THR A 369 -4.64 9.36 18.78
C THR A 369 -5.48 10.58 18.43
N VAL A 370 -5.25 11.14 17.26
CA VAL A 370 -5.96 12.31 16.76
C VAL A 370 -6.77 11.93 15.53
N GLU A 371 -8.04 12.30 15.54
CA GLU A 371 -8.95 12.17 14.42
C GLU A 371 -9.24 13.56 13.85
N LEU A 372 -8.84 13.78 12.60
CA LEU A 372 -9.11 14.98 11.82
C LEU A 372 -10.25 14.68 10.86
N GLN A 373 -11.35 15.42 10.97
CA GLN A 373 -12.49 15.29 10.06
C GLN A 373 -12.42 16.37 8.99
N SER A 374 -12.37 15.97 7.73
CA SER A 374 -12.32 16.87 6.57
C SER A 374 -13.61 16.76 5.78
N THR A 375 -14.35 17.87 5.65
CA THR A 375 -15.54 17.93 4.80
C THR A 375 -15.13 18.38 3.41
N LEU A 376 -15.03 17.44 2.49
CA LEU A 376 -14.58 17.66 1.11
C LEU A 376 -15.67 18.30 0.23
N ARG A 377 -16.92 17.85 0.43
CA ARG A 377 -18.09 18.35 -0.29
C ARG A 377 -19.33 18.18 0.58
N ARG A 378 -20.29 19.11 0.50
CA ARG A 378 -21.54 19.02 1.27
C ARG A 378 -22.56 18.08 0.65
N ASP A 379 -22.59 18.02 -0.68
CA ASP A 379 -23.53 17.21 -1.44
C ASP A 379 -22.75 16.29 -2.39
N ALA A 380 -22.59 15.04 -2.01
CA ALA A 380 -22.03 13.97 -2.83
C ALA A 380 -23.00 12.79 -2.89
N VAL A 381 -23.05 12.09 -4.02
CA VAL A 381 -23.80 10.84 -4.17
C VAL A 381 -23.01 9.74 -3.48
N LEU A 382 -23.57 9.17 -2.42
CA LEU A 382 -22.93 8.18 -1.56
C LEU A 382 -23.68 6.84 -1.64
N ALA A 383 -22.94 5.79 -1.98
CA ALA A 383 -23.41 4.41 -1.90
C ALA A 383 -22.68 3.67 -0.77
N PRO A 384 -23.31 2.68 -0.11
CA PRO A 384 -22.62 1.81 0.83
C PRO A 384 -21.47 1.08 0.13
N ARG A 385 -20.27 1.04 0.74
CA ARG A 385 -19.12 0.32 0.17
C ARG A 385 -19.42 -1.16 -0.06
N SER A 386 -20.24 -1.75 0.81
CA SER A 386 -20.67 -3.14 0.70
C SER A 386 -21.45 -3.44 -0.58
N ALA A 387 -22.06 -2.44 -1.22
CA ALA A 387 -22.78 -2.60 -2.49
C ALA A 387 -21.88 -2.64 -3.73
N ILE A 388 -20.59 -2.34 -3.58
CA ILE A 388 -19.66 -2.22 -4.69
C ILE A 388 -18.80 -3.47 -4.81
N ILE A 389 -18.87 -4.15 -5.95
CA ILE A 389 -18.00 -5.26 -6.31
C ILE A 389 -16.83 -4.73 -7.14
N ARG A 390 -15.60 -5.04 -6.71
CA ARG A 390 -14.37 -4.69 -7.43
C ARG A 390 -13.82 -5.93 -8.11
N THR A 391 -13.84 -5.96 -9.44
CA THR A 391 -13.34 -7.11 -10.23
C THR A 391 -11.89 -6.91 -10.67
N GLY A 392 -11.16 -5.97 -10.05
CA GLY A 392 -9.83 -5.51 -10.49
C GLY A 392 -9.91 -4.50 -11.64
N ALA A 393 -10.47 -4.92 -12.79
CA ALA A 393 -10.56 -4.08 -13.99
C ALA A 393 -11.70 -3.05 -13.99
N ARG A 394 -12.79 -3.31 -13.24
CA ARG A 394 -13.98 -2.44 -13.17
C ARG A 394 -14.68 -2.55 -11.82
N ASN A 395 -15.50 -1.55 -11.52
CA ASN A 395 -16.36 -1.53 -10.33
C ASN A 395 -17.82 -1.65 -10.75
N ILE A 396 -18.56 -2.53 -10.11
CA ILE A 396 -19.96 -2.85 -10.45
C ILE A 396 -20.81 -2.72 -9.18
N ALA A 397 -22.02 -2.20 -9.33
CA ALA A 397 -23.07 -2.23 -8.31
C ALA A 397 -24.34 -2.84 -8.92
N PHE A 398 -25.10 -3.59 -8.12
CA PHE A 398 -26.40 -4.14 -8.56
C PHE A 398 -27.52 -3.21 -8.10
N VAL A 399 -28.27 -2.65 -9.05
CA VAL A 399 -29.45 -1.82 -8.78
C VAL A 399 -30.68 -2.71 -8.77
N SER A 400 -31.52 -2.58 -7.73
CA SER A 400 -32.79 -3.28 -7.65
C SER A 400 -33.89 -2.51 -8.37
N LEU A 401 -34.53 -3.15 -9.35
CA LEU A 401 -35.65 -2.61 -10.13
C LEU A 401 -37.01 -3.07 -9.57
N ALA A 402 -37.04 -3.52 -8.31
CA ALA A 402 -38.15 -4.18 -7.62
C ALA A 402 -38.53 -5.55 -8.21
N GLU A 403 -39.43 -6.27 -7.52
CA GLU A 403 -39.98 -7.57 -7.96
C GLU A 403 -38.93 -8.66 -8.25
N GLY A 404 -37.80 -8.65 -7.54
CA GLY A 404 -36.73 -9.63 -7.74
C GLY A 404 -35.89 -9.39 -9.00
N ARG A 405 -36.00 -8.22 -9.63
CA ARG A 405 -35.19 -7.81 -10.77
C ARG A 405 -33.98 -6.98 -10.34
N PHE A 406 -32.81 -7.31 -10.88
CA PHE A 406 -31.54 -6.67 -10.59
C PHE A 406 -30.77 -6.34 -11.87
N GLU A 407 -30.21 -5.14 -11.93
CA GLU A 407 -29.42 -4.66 -13.06
C GLU A 407 -27.96 -4.45 -12.63
N PRO A 408 -26.98 -5.15 -13.23
CA PRO A 408 -25.56 -4.85 -13.00
C PRO A 408 -25.19 -3.53 -13.68
N ARG A 409 -24.66 -2.58 -12.92
CA ARG A 409 -24.25 -1.28 -13.45
C ARG A 409 -22.81 -0.96 -13.11
N GLN A 410 -22.04 -0.56 -14.12
CA GLN A 410 -20.67 -0.11 -13.91
C GLN A 410 -20.68 1.28 -13.25
N VAL A 411 -19.83 1.44 -12.23
CA VAL A 411 -19.75 2.68 -11.45
C VAL A 411 -18.33 3.22 -11.43
N ARG A 412 -18.22 4.54 -11.44
CA ARG A 412 -16.93 5.24 -11.23
C ARG A 412 -16.90 5.77 -9.81
N LEU A 413 -15.96 5.27 -9.03
CA LEU A 413 -15.83 5.59 -7.61
C LEU A 413 -14.97 6.83 -7.40
N GLY A 414 -15.32 7.60 -6.37
CA GLY A 414 -14.54 8.71 -5.85
C GLY A 414 -13.94 8.38 -4.49
N ILE A 415 -14.02 9.32 -3.57
CA ILE A 415 -13.41 9.21 -2.25
C ILE A 415 -14.28 8.36 -1.31
N GLU A 416 -13.64 7.49 -0.55
CA GLU A 416 -14.30 6.72 0.51
C GLU A 416 -14.41 7.55 1.80
N THR A 417 -15.58 7.47 2.43
CA THR A 417 -15.87 8.07 3.74
C THR A 417 -15.46 7.14 4.88
N GLY A 418 -15.22 7.70 6.07
CA GLY A 418 -14.92 6.89 7.26
C GLY A 418 -16.08 6.00 7.73
N GLU A 419 -17.32 6.29 7.32
CA GLU A 419 -18.53 5.57 7.72
C GLU A 419 -18.89 4.39 6.81
N GLY A 420 -17.95 3.91 5.99
CA GLY A 420 -18.17 2.77 5.10
C GLY A 420 -19.05 3.08 3.89
N LYS A 421 -19.21 4.36 3.53
CA LYS A 421 -19.82 4.80 2.26
C LYS A 421 -18.75 5.27 1.28
N VAL A 422 -19.03 5.18 0.00
CA VAL A 422 -18.14 5.63 -1.08
C VAL A 422 -18.86 6.61 -1.99
N GLU A 423 -18.14 7.65 -2.41
CA GLU A 423 -18.61 8.59 -3.40
C GLU A 423 -18.76 7.91 -4.77
N ILE A 424 -19.91 8.15 -5.41
CA ILE A 424 -20.17 7.74 -6.79
C ILE A 424 -20.05 8.96 -7.68
N LEU A 425 -19.07 8.94 -8.59
CA LEU A 425 -18.86 9.99 -9.58
C LEU A 425 -19.78 9.79 -10.79
N GLU A 426 -19.95 8.55 -11.23
CA GLU A 426 -20.82 8.15 -12.35
C GLU A 426 -21.41 6.76 -12.11
N GLY A 427 -22.59 6.51 -12.69
CA GLY A 427 -23.23 5.20 -12.74
C GLY A 427 -24.46 5.05 -11.84
N LEU A 428 -24.53 5.72 -10.69
CA LEU A 428 -25.71 5.65 -9.81
C LEU A 428 -26.34 7.02 -9.59
N ALA A 429 -27.67 7.03 -9.55
CA ALA A 429 -28.46 8.22 -9.22
C ALA A 429 -28.90 8.20 -7.74
N PRO A 430 -29.08 9.38 -7.12
CA PRO A 430 -29.69 9.50 -5.80
C PRO A 430 -31.05 8.78 -5.71
N GLY A 431 -31.26 8.02 -4.63
CA GLY A 431 -32.51 7.31 -4.37
C GLY A 431 -32.62 5.93 -5.02
N GLU A 432 -31.69 5.54 -5.89
CA GLU A 432 -31.64 4.16 -6.42
C GLU A 432 -31.35 3.16 -5.30
N LEU A 433 -31.99 1.99 -5.34
CA LEU A 433 -31.80 0.93 -4.36
C LEU A 433 -30.68 0.00 -4.83
N VAL A 434 -29.60 -0.10 -4.06
CA VAL A 434 -28.45 -0.95 -4.39
C VAL A 434 -28.36 -2.14 -3.45
N VAL A 435 -27.90 -3.28 -3.97
CA VAL A 435 -27.76 -4.51 -3.19
C VAL A 435 -26.49 -4.46 -2.33
N THR A 436 -26.64 -4.59 -1.01
CA THR A 436 -25.54 -4.58 -0.02
C THR A 436 -25.18 -5.96 0.53
N SER A 437 -26.02 -6.98 0.29
CA SER A 437 -25.79 -8.36 0.69
C SER A 437 -26.30 -9.34 -0.36
N GLY A 438 -25.61 -10.46 -0.56
CA GLY A 438 -25.94 -11.46 -1.59
C GLY A 438 -25.40 -11.12 -2.99
N GLN A 439 -24.64 -10.04 -3.14
CA GLN A 439 -24.15 -9.54 -4.44
C GLN A 439 -23.26 -10.54 -5.21
N PHE A 440 -22.54 -11.43 -4.52
CA PHE A 440 -21.70 -12.45 -5.16
C PHE A 440 -22.53 -13.53 -5.88
N LEU A 441 -23.66 -13.93 -5.29
CA LEU A 441 -24.57 -14.91 -5.88
C LEU A 441 -25.29 -14.30 -7.09
N LEU A 442 -25.66 -13.01 -7.00
CA LEU A 442 -26.20 -12.25 -8.12
C LEU A 442 -25.19 -12.10 -9.26
N ASP A 443 -23.92 -11.84 -8.96
CA ASP A 443 -22.84 -11.77 -9.96
C ASP A 443 -22.63 -13.12 -10.66
N SER A 444 -22.60 -14.21 -9.89
CA SER A 444 -22.47 -15.57 -10.43
C SER A 444 -23.63 -15.91 -11.38
N GLU A 445 -24.87 -15.64 -10.98
CA GLU A 445 -26.06 -15.84 -11.81
C GLU A 445 -26.05 -14.94 -13.05
N SER A 446 -25.65 -13.66 -12.91
CA SER A 446 -25.52 -12.71 -14.02
C SER A 446 -24.53 -13.20 -15.07
N ARG A 447 -23.37 -13.70 -14.65
CA ARG A 447 -22.32 -14.20 -15.55
C ARG A 447 -22.75 -15.47 -16.28
N VAL A 448 -23.44 -16.38 -15.58
CA VAL A 448 -24.01 -17.59 -16.19
C VAL A 448 -25.07 -17.21 -17.23
N ARG A 449 -25.98 -16.29 -16.91
CA ARG A 449 -27.00 -15.83 -17.86
C ARG A 449 -26.43 -15.06 -19.04
N GLU A 450 -25.42 -14.23 -18.82
CA GLU A 450 -24.72 -13.52 -19.90
C GLU A 450 -24.04 -14.52 -20.85
N ALA A 451 -23.37 -15.55 -20.32
CA ALA A 451 -22.75 -16.61 -21.11
C ALA A 451 -23.79 -17.42 -21.90
N LEU A 452 -24.94 -17.76 -21.28
CA LEU A 452 -26.05 -18.46 -21.94
C LEU A 452 -26.71 -17.58 -23.02
N ALA A 453 -26.90 -16.28 -22.76
CA ALA A 453 -27.44 -15.33 -23.74
C ALA A 453 -26.53 -15.20 -24.96
N LYS A 454 -25.21 -15.10 -24.76
CA LYS A 454 -24.18 -15.12 -25.82
C LYS A 454 -24.18 -16.44 -26.61
N MET A 455 -24.48 -17.57 -25.95
CA MET A 455 -24.63 -18.88 -26.60
C MET A 455 -25.89 -18.96 -27.47
N ILE A 456 -27.03 -18.48 -26.97
CA ILE A 456 -28.32 -18.52 -27.67
C ILE A 456 -28.36 -17.57 -28.88
N LYS A 457 -27.72 -16.39 -28.77
CA LYS A 457 -27.62 -15.43 -29.89
C LYS A 457 -26.70 -15.89 -31.02
N GLY A 458 -26.02 -17.03 -30.88
CA GLY A 458 -25.02 -17.49 -31.84
C GLY A 458 -23.76 -16.63 -31.86
N GLU A 459 -23.62 -15.67 -30.93
CA GLU A 459 -22.46 -14.78 -30.83
C GLU A 459 -21.21 -15.56 -30.39
N LEU A 460 -21.35 -16.69 -29.69
CA LEU A 460 -20.24 -17.62 -29.46
C LEU A 460 -19.72 -18.27 -30.75
N ALA A 461 -20.54 -18.42 -31.80
CA ALA A 461 -20.11 -19.00 -33.07
C ALA A 461 -19.56 -17.94 -34.04
N SER A 462 -20.00 -16.68 -33.95
CA SER A 462 -19.42 -15.58 -34.72
C SER A 462 -18.14 -14.99 -34.11
N ASP A 463 -17.91 -15.18 -32.81
CA ASP A 463 -16.63 -14.87 -32.15
C ASP A 463 -15.71 -16.11 -31.97
N GLN A 464 -16.12 -17.27 -32.51
CA GLN A 464 -15.26 -18.44 -32.72
C GLN A 464 -14.92 -18.64 -34.21
N GLN A 465 -14.69 -17.54 -34.93
CA GLN A 465 -13.48 -17.56 -35.75
C GLN A 465 -12.34 -17.71 -34.76
N ALA A 466 -11.68 -18.87 -34.79
CA ALA A 466 -10.41 -19.06 -34.13
C ALA A 466 -9.50 -17.91 -34.56
N GLN A 467 -9.41 -16.89 -33.71
CA GLN A 467 -8.18 -16.16 -33.56
C GLN A 467 -7.18 -17.27 -33.26
N VAL A 468 -6.40 -17.64 -34.27
CA VAL A 468 -4.99 -17.87 -34.03
C VAL A 468 -4.60 -16.72 -33.12
N ALA A 469 -4.39 -17.03 -31.84
CA ALA A 469 -3.93 -16.08 -30.85
C ALA A 469 -2.58 -15.61 -31.37
N THR A 470 -2.62 -14.58 -32.19
CA THR A 470 -1.51 -13.70 -32.42
C THR A 470 -1.31 -13.07 -31.06
N ALA A 471 -0.19 -13.43 -30.42
CA ALA A 471 0.24 -12.76 -29.21
C ALA A 471 0.07 -11.24 -29.37
N GLY A 472 -0.24 -10.58 -28.25
CA GLY A 472 -0.49 -9.14 -28.18
C GLY A 472 0.46 -8.38 -29.11
N ARG A 473 -0.10 -7.52 -29.96
CA ARG A 473 0.72 -6.75 -30.91
C ARG A 473 1.85 -6.06 -30.16
N SER A 474 3.07 -6.18 -30.69
CA SER A 474 4.20 -5.35 -30.28
C SER A 474 3.76 -3.88 -30.22
N GLU A 475 4.21 -3.15 -29.20
CA GLU A 475 4.00 -1.69 -29.11
C GLU A 475 4.77 -0.94 -30.21
N LEU A 476 5.76 -1.60 -30.82
CA LEU A 476 6.57 -1.07 -31.90
C LEU A 476 6.20 -1.74 -33.24
N ASP A 477 5.88 -0.92 -34.24
CA ASP A 477 5.65 -1.36 -35.62
C ASP A 477 6.95 -1.85 -36.29
N ALA A 478 8.09 -1.23 -35.96
CA ALA A 478 9.42 -1.61 -36.45
C ALA A 478 10.52 -1.32 -35.41
N LEU A 479 11.44 -2.27 -35.22
CA LEU A 479 12.60 -2.11 -34.35
C LEU A 479 13.76 -1.42 -35.09
N PRO A 480 14.47 -0.47 -34.46
CA PRO A 480 15.72 0.04 -34.99
C PRO A 480 16.72 -1.11 -35.20
N ALA A 481 17.43 -1.13 -36.33
CA ALA A 481 18.44 -2.15 -36.66
C ALA A 481 19.41 -2.50 -35.51
N PRO A 482 20.01 -1.53 -34.78
CA PRO A 482 20.87 -1.85 -33.63
C PRO A 482 20.14 -2.57 -32.48
N VAL A 483 18.88 -2.22 -32.20
CA VAL A 483 18.07 -2.86 -31.15
C VAL A 483 17.64 -4.26 -31.60
N ALA A 484 17.25 -4.42 -32.87
CA ALA A 484 16.90 -5.72 -33.43
C ALA A 484 18.08 -6.70 -33.41
N SER A 485 19.30 -6.25 -33.76
CA SER A 485 20.52 -7.06 -33.69
C SER A 485 20.83 -7.48 -32.25
N ALA A 486 20.79 -6.53 -31.31
CA ALA A 486 21.04 -6.79 -29.91
C ALA A 486 20.02 -7.77 -29.29
N LEU A 487 18.73 -7.61 -29.58
CA LEU A 487 17.70 -8.55 -29.10
C LEU A 487 17.84 -9.94 -29.72
N THR A 488 18.29 -10.04 -30.98
CA THR A 488 18.57 -11.34 -31.63
C THR A 488 19.69 -12.07 -30.90
N GLU A 489 20.81 -11.38 -30.63
CA GLU A 489 21.95 -11.93 -29.88
C GLU A 489 21.56 -12.33 -28.45
N ALA A 490 20.76 -11.52 -27.77
CA ALA A 490 20.25 -11.82 -26.43
C ALA A 490 19.38 -13.08 -26.42
N LEU A 491 18.49 -13.24 -27.42
CA LEU A 491 17.62 -14.41 -27.53
C LEU A 491 18.40 -15.68 -27.88
N ASP A 492 19.38 -15.62 -28.79
CA ASP A 492 20.26 -16.75 -29.11
C ASP A 492 21.01 -17.24 -27.86
N ALA A 493 21.59 -16.32 -27.10
CA ALA A 493 22.27 -16.64 -25.85
C ALA A 493 21.30 -17.16 -24.77
N TYR A 494 20.08 -16.61 -24.70
CA TYR A 494 19.04 -17.09 -23.80
C TYR A 494 18.61 -18.53 -24.10
N PHE A 495 18.44 -18.91 -25.37
CA PHE A 495 18.10 -20.31 -25.71
C PHE A 495 19.25 -21.26 -25.41
N ALA A 496 20.50 -20.85 -25.68
CA ALA A 496 21.67 -21.64 -25.32
C ALA A 496 21.76 -21.86 -23.79
N LEU A 497 21.39 -20.85 -23.00
CA LEU A 497 21.32 -20.96 -21.55
C LEU A 497 20.21 -21.92 -21.08
N GLY A 498 19.01 -21.80 -21.65
CA GLY A 498 17.88 -22.68 -21.36
C GLY A 498 18.17 -24.15 -21.68
N GLU A 499 18.83 -24.42 -22.80
CA GLU A 499 19.24 -25.78 -23.19
C GLU A 499 20.21 -26.42 -22.19
N ARG A 500 21.18 -25.66 -21.67
CA ARG A 500 22.13 -26.15 -20.64
C ARG A 500 21.43 -26.47 -19.33
N LEU A 501 20.49 -25.63 -18.91
CA LEU A 501 19.67 -25.85 -17.72
C LEU A 501 18.71 -27.05 -17.89
N ALA A 502 18.19 -27.25 -19.09
CA ALA A 502 17.36 -28.40 -19.43
C ALA A 502 18.19 -29.70 -19.47
N SER A 503 19.47 -29.64 -19.85
CA SER A 503 20.37 -30.81 -19.84
C SER A 503 21.06 -31.08 -18.50
N ASP A 504 20.67 -30.40 -17.41
CA ASP A 504 21.32 -30.49 -16.09
C ASP A 504 22.83 -30.23 -16.13
N ASP A 505 23.30 -29.39 -17.06
CA ASP A 505 24.73 -29.07 -17.22
C ASP A 505 25.06 -27.72 -16.54
N PRO A 506 25.69 -27.72 -15.34
CA PRO A 506 26.08 -26.48 -14.67
C PRO A 506 27.30 -25.81 -15.32
N SER A 507 27.98 -26.48 -16.27
CA SER A 507 29.22 -25.97 -16.85
C SER A 507 28.96 -24.89 -17.91
N GLY A 508 29.57 -23.72 -17.71
CA GLY A 508 29.57 -22.62 -18.68
C GLY A 508 28.25 -21.85 -18.82
N LEU A 509 27.38 -21.84 -17.80
CA LEU A 509 26.20 -20.95 -17.74
C LEU A 509 26.58 -19.46 -17.81
N ALA A 510 27.77 -19.12 -17.31
CA ALA A 510 28.27 -17.74 -17.23
C ALA A 510 28.51 -17.08 -18.60
N GLU A 511 28.88 -17.85 -19.63
CA GLU A 511 29.16 -17.29 -20.97
C GLU A 511 27.87 -16.82 -21.66
N PRO A 512 26.81 -17.65 -21.81
CA PRO A 512 25.52 -17.20 -22.32
C PRO A 512 24.91 -16.07 -21.47
N ALA A 513 24.98 -16.16 -20.14
CA ALA A 513 24.44 -15.13 -19.25
C ALA A 513 25.13 -13.76 -19.46
N ARG A 514 26.45 -13.74 -19.64
CA ARG A 514 27.20 -12.51 -19.96
C ARG A 514 26.82 -11.95 -21.32
N ALA A 515 26.67 -12.81 -22.33
CA ALA A 515 26.26 -12.39 -23.67
C ALA A 515 24.87 -11.73 -23.67
N ILE A 516 23.92 -12.24 -22.87
CA ILE A 516 22.59 -11.62 -22.69
C ILE A 516 22.71 -10.23 -22.08
N ALA A 517 23.47 -10.07 -21.00
CA ALA A 517 23.65 -8.79 -20.32
C ALA A 517 24.29 -7.73 -21.24
N GLU A 518 25.34 -8.09 -21.98
CA GLU A 518 26.02 -7.19 -22.91
C GLU A 518 25.15 -6.79 -24.10
N ALA A 519 24.33 -7.72 -24.61
CA ALA A 519 23.39 -7.45 -25.67
C ALA A 519 22.28 -6.49 -25.21
N LEU A 520 21.72 -6.69 -24.01
CA LEU A 520 20.72 -5.78 -23.43
C LEU A 520 21.31 -4.40 -23.13
N ASP A 521 22.57 -4.28 -22.72
CA ASP A 521 23.26 -2.99 -22.56
C ASP A 521 23.31 -2.18 -23.86
N ARG A 522 23.61 -2.84 -24.99
CA ARG A 522 23.58 -2.20 -26.32
C ARG A 522 22.17 -1.79 -26.74
N ALA A 523 21.17 -2.61 -26.44
CA ALA A 523 19.77 -2.30 -26.74
C ALA A 523 19.29 -1.06 -25.96
N ILE A 524 19.51 -1.03 -24.64
CA ILE A 524 19.09 0.07 -23.75
C ILE A 524 19.84 1.37 -24.07
N GLY A 525 21.13 1.28 -24.44
CA GLY A 525 21.94 2.44 -24.84
C GLY A 525 21.50 3.10 -26.15
N THR A 526 20.57 2.49 -26.89
CA THR A 526 20.06 3.01 -28.16
C THR A 526 18.68 3.64 -27.97
N ALA A 527 18.53 4.92 -28.34
CA ALA A 527 17.23 5.58 -28.33
C ALA A 527 16.30 4.99 -29.42
N ILE A 528 15.03 4.80 -29.10
CA ILE A 528 14.01 4.40 -30.09
C ILE A 528 13.45 5.68 -30.73
N PRO A 529 13.65 5.91 -32.05
CA PRO A 529 13.30 7.19 -32.68
C PRO A 529 11.81 7.55 -32.62
N ALA A 530 10.93 6.55 -32.52
CA ALA A 530 9.49 6.74 -32.41
C ALA A 530 9.01 7.05 -30.98
N ASP A 531 9.83 6.74 -29.96
CA ASP A 531 9.54 6.99 -28.55
C ASP A 531 10.84 7.05 -27.71
N GLU A 532 11.30 8.26 -27.42
CA GLU A 532 12.51 8.49 -26.63
C GLU A 532 12.39 8.01 -25.17
N GLN A 533 11.17 7.81 -24.65
CA GLN A 533 10.90 7.33 -23.30
C GLN A 533 10.59 5.83 -23.27
N PHE A 534 10.76 5.10 -24.37
CA PHE A 534 10.40 3.68 -24.45
C PHE A 534 11.04 2.85 -23.32
N TRP A 535 12.34 3.00 -23.09
CA TRP A 535 13.08 2.24 -22.08
C TRP A 535 12.79 2.66 -20.64
N SER A 536 12.33 3.90 -20.40
CA SER A 536 11.91 4.31 -19.06
C SER A 536 10.54 3.74 -18.68
N ARG A 537 9.69 3.46 -19.68
CA ARG A 537 8.42 2.76 -19.51
C ARG A 537 8.62 1.24 -19.44
N HIS A 538 9.62 0.71 -20.15
CA HIS A 538 9.94 -0.72 -20.22
C HIS A 538 11.19 -1.08 -19.42
N THR A 539 11.06 -1.05 -18.09
CA THR A 539 12.15 -1.39 -17.17
C THR A 539 12.58 -2.87 -17.23
N GLU A 540 11.79 -3.71 -17.89
CA GLU A 540 12.01 -5.16 -18.08
C GLU A 540 13.37 -5.45 -18.71
N ALA A 541 13.87 -4.59 -19.60
CA ALA A 541 15.20 -4.74 -20.17
C ALA A 541 16.32 -4.58 -19.13
N ALA A 542 16.16 -3.63 -18.19
CA ALA A 542 17.10 -3.46 -17.09
C ALA A 542 16.99 -4.60 -16.07
N VAL A 543 15.78 -5.12 -15.83
CA VAL A 543 15.53 -6.28 -14.97
C VAL A 543 16.15 -7.55 -15.58
N ALA A 544 15.91 -7.82 -16.86
CA ALA A 544 16.49 -8.95 -17.58
C ALA A 544 18.02 -8.88 -17.59
N ARG A 545 18.59 -7.69 -17.81
CA ARG A 545 20.03 -7.46 -17.70
C ARG A 545 20.56 -7.78 -16.30
N GLY A 546 19.88 -7.31 -15.26
CA GLY A 546 20.24 -7.59 -13.86
C GLY A 546 20.22 -9.08 -13.54
N ALA A 547 19.14 -9.78 -13.92
CA ALA A 547 19.00 -11.21 -13.74
C ALA A 547 20.09 -12.01 -14.49
N ALA A 548 20.44 -11.57 -15.71
CA ALA A 548 21.54 -12.16 -16.47
C ALA A 548 22.91 -11.98 -15.78
N ILE A 549 23.18 -10.83 -15.14
CA ILE A 549 24.41 -10.61 -14.38
C ILE A 549 24.48 -11.49 -13.13
N GLU A 550 23.37 -11.65 -12.41
CA GLU A 550 23.31 -12.53 -11.23
C GLU A 550 23.55 -14.00 -11.61
N LEU A 551 23.06 -14.43 -12.79
CA LEU A 551 23.32 -15.77 -13.33
C LEU A 551 24.80 -16.03 -13.61
N VAL A 552 25.60 -15.00 -13.93
CA VAL A 552 27.06 -15.15 -14.15
C VAL A 552 27.77 -15.62 -12.87
N ALA A 553 27.27 -15.23 -11.70
CA ALA A 553 27.88 -15.53 -10.41
C ALA A 553 27.34 -16.80 -9.74
N THR A 554 26.40 -17.50 -10.39
CA THR A 554 25.69 -18.63 -9.80
C THR A 554 26.35 -19.95 -10.22
N GLU A 555 26.80 -20.74 -9.25
CA GLU A 555 27.39 -22.08 -9.47
C GLU A 555 26.42 -23.22 -9.14
N ASP A 556 25.35 -22.93 -8.37
CA ASP A 556 24.32 -23.88 -7.97
C ASP A 556 23.19 -23.98 -9.00
N LEU A 557 22.79 -25.20 -9.36
CA LEU A 557 21.83 -25.45 -10.45
C LEU A 557 20.41 -24.99 -10.10
N ASP A 558 19.97 -25.18 -8.85
CA ASP A 558 18.64 -24.79 -8.42
C ASP A 558 18.53 -23.26 -8.28
N ALA A 559 19.58 -22.62 -7.75
CA ALA A 559 19.71 -21.17 -7.77
C ALA A 559 19.75 -20.62 -9.20
N ALA A 560 20.46 -21.28 -10.12
CA ALA A 560 20.52 -20.87 -11.53
C ALA A 560 19.14 -20.99 -12.19
N ARG A 561 18.37 -22.03 -11.91
CA ARG A 561 16.98 -22.18 -12.40
C ARG A 561 16.04 -21.13 -11.87
N ALA A 562 16.15 -20.79 -10.59
CA ALA A 562 15.37 -19.73 -9.99
C ALA A 562 15.68 -18.37 -10.66
N LYS A 563 16.96 -18.05 -10.87
CA LYS A 563 17.37 -16.81 -11.55
C LYS A 563 17.04 -16.81 -13.04
N PHE A 564 17.07 -17.96 -13.69
CA PHE A 564 16.62 -18.13 -15.06
C PHE A 564 15.12 -17.86 -15.20
N ALA A 565 14.29 -18.27 -14.23
CA ALA A 565 12.86 -17.95 -14.23
C ALA A 565 12.61 -16.43 -14.19
N ASP A 566 13.37 -15.71 -13.37
CA ASP A 566 13.26 -14.25 -13.26
C ASP A 566 13.71 -13.56 -14.56
N LEU A 567 14.83 -14.02 -15.15
CA LEU A 567 15.30 -13.58 -16.47
C LEU A 567 14.25 -13.84 -17.56
N SER A 568 13.64 -15.02 -17.53
CA SER A 568 12.71 -15.47 -18.55
C SER A 568 11.40 -14.67 -18.55
N LEU A 569 10.88 -14.36 -17.36
CA LEU A 569 9.69 -13.51 -17.22
C LEU A 569 9.94 -12.09 -17.75
N ALA A 570 11.12 -11.52 -17.42
CA ALA A 570 11.50 -10.19 -17.89
C ALA A 570 11.69 -10.17 -19.42
N LEU A 571 12.30 -11.21 -20.00
CA LEU A 571 12.45 -11.33 -21.45
C LEU A 571 11.13 -11.59 -22.17
N ASP A 572 10.23 -12.43 -21.65
CA ASP A 572 8.89 -12.62 -22.24
C ASP A 572 8.11 -11.31 -22.32
N SER A 573 8.11 -10.55 -21.21
CA SER A 573 7.48 -9.23 -21.15
C SER A 573 8.09 -8.24 -22.15
N LEU A 574 9.43 -8.23 -22.24
CA LEU A 574 10.15 -7.37 -23.19
C LEU A 574 9.83 -7.74 -24.65
N ILE A 575 9.84 -9.03 -25.01
CA ILE A 575 9.58 -9.49 -26.37
C ILE A 575 8.12 -9.31 -26.77
N ARG A 576 7.17 -9.36 -25.83
CA ARG A 576 5.78 -8.98 -26.10
C ARG A 576 5.63 -7.49 -26.42
N ALA A 577 6.43 -6.64 -25.77
CA ALA A 577 6.43 -5.20 -26.04
C ALA A 577 7.16 -4.81 -27.33
N THR A 578 8.27 -5.46 -27.66
CA THR A 578 9.13 -5.12 -28.82
C THR A 578 8.88 -5.97 -30.07
N GLY A 579 8.26 -7.13 -29.89
CA GLY A 579 8.16 -8.19 -30.88
C GLY A 579 9.47 -8.97 -31.06
N VAL A 580 9.34 -10.18 -31.61
CA VAL A 580 10.48 -11.04 -31.98
C VAL A 580 11.17 -10.43 -33.22
N PRO A 581 12.49 -10.18 -33.17
CA PRO A 581 13.21 -9.68 -34.33
C PRO A 581 13.12 -10.65 -35.52
N PRO A 582 12.83 -10.18 -36.75
CA PRO A 582 12.66 -11.04 -37.92
C PRO A 582 13.96 -11.74 -38.38
N ALA A 583 15.12 -11.29 -37.89
CA ALA A 583 16.41 -11.91 -38.16
C ALA A 583 16.64 -13.22 -37.39
N LEU A 584 15.84 -13.49 -36.36
CA LEU A 584 15.95 -14.70 -35.56
C LEU A 584 15.34 -15.90 -36.31
N PRO A 585 16.08 -17.01 -36.48
CA PRO A 585 15.58 -18.17 -37.22
C PRO A 585 14.56 -18.97 -36.41
N GLY A 586 13.40 -19.22 -37.00
CA GLY A 586 12.33 -20.05 -36.43
C GLY A 586 11.34 -19.27 -35.55
N GLU A 587 10.13 -19.80 -35.41
CA GLU A 587 9.08 -19.22 -34.56
C GLU A 587 9.46 -19.31 -33.08
N VAL A 588 9.28 -18.23 -32.33
CA VAL A 588 9.51 -18.21 -30.87
C VAL A 588 8.17 -18.33 -30.15
N GLN A 589 8.13 -19.20 -29.15
CA GLN A 589 6.93 -19.50 -28.38
C GLN A 589 7.22 -19.35 -26.89
N ALA A 590 6.24 -18.86 -26.14
CA ALA A 590 6.25 -18.83 -24.69
C ALA A 590 5.51 -20.07 -24.16
N LEU A 591 6.18 -20.86 -23.33
CA LEU A 591 5.62 -22.03 -22.67
C LEU A 591 5.48 -21.75 -21.18
N HIS A 592 4.47 -22.32 -20.55
CA HIS A 592 4.22 -22.16 -19.11
C HIS A 592 4.38 -23.49 -18.37
N CYS A 593 5.02 -23.44 -17.20
CA CYS A 593 5.17 -24.55 -16.27
C CYS A 593 4.43 -24.21 -14.96
N PRO A 594 3.32 -24.89 -14.64
CA PRO A 594 2.52 -24.59 -13.45
C PRO A 594 3.15 -25.14 -12.16
N MET A 595 4.05 -26.12 -12.27
CA MET A 595 4.67 -26.81 -11.13
C MET A 595 5.90 -26.09 -10.58
N PHE A 596 6.58 -25.26 -11.37
CA PHE A 596 7.75 -24.52 -10.90
C PHE A 596 7.29 -23.28 -10.11
N ARG A 597 7.75 -23.14 -8.86
CA ARG A 597 7.25 -22.12 -7.89
C ARG A 597 5.73 -22.24 -7.66
N GLU A 598 5.28 -23.46 -7.35
CA GLU A 598 3.89 -23.74 -7.02
C GLU A 598 3.38 -22.80 -5.91
N GLY A 599 2.20 -22.20 -6.11
CA GLY A 599 1.65 -21.14 -5.25
C GLY A 599 2.01 -19.70 -5.65
N GLN A 600 2.96 -19.49 -6.58
CA GLN A 600 3.31 -18.18 -7.14
C GLN A 600 2.86 -18.00 -8.61
N GLY A 601 2.06 -18.94 -9.13
CA GLY A 601 1.48 -18.85 -10.46
C GLY A 601 2.33 -19.46 -11.59
N GLY A 602 3.33 -20.29 -11.27
CA GLY A 602 4.16 -20.99 -12.25
C GLY A 602 5.33 -20.15 -12.78
N ALA A 603 6.04 -20.68 -13.78
CA ALA A 603 7.06 -19.93 -14.53
C ALA A 603 6.88 -20.11 -16.04
N THR A 604 7.15 -19.05 -16.78
CA THR A 604 7.09 -19.04 -18.25
C THR A 604 8.50 -19.07 -18.81
N TRP A 605 8.71 -19.75 -19.94
CA TRP A 605 9.96 -19.68 -20.69
C TRP A 605 9.78 -19.61 -22.19
N LEU A 606 10.71 -18.91 -22.85
CA LEU A 606 10.75 -18.83 -24.30
C LEU A 606 11.44 -20.06 -24.88
N LEU A 607 10.90 -20.56 -26.00
CA LEU A 607 11.44 -21.69 -26.76
C LEU A 607 11.38 -21.37 -28.26
N ARG A 608 12.46 -21.63 -28.98
CA ARG A 608 12.46 -21.66 -30.44
C ARG A 608 11.77 -22.94 -30.93
N ALA A 609 11.00 -22.85 -32.01
CA ALA A 609 10.31 -23.98 -32.62
C ALA A 609 11.20 -25.24 -32.68
N GLY A 610 10.81 -26.26 -31.93
CA GLY A 610 11.63 -27.43 -31.64
C GLY A 610 11.01 -28.33 -30.56
N PRO A 611 11.71 -29.40 -30.15
CA PRO A 611 11.25 -30.26 -29.06
C PRO A 611 11.18 -29.48 -27.74
N VAL A 612 10.16 -29.74 -26.94
CA VAL A 612 10.00 -29.06 -25.65
C VAL A 612 11.10 -29.53 -24.70
N ARG A 613 11.82 -28.55 -24.15
CA ARG A 613 12.88 -28.76 -23.16
C ARG A 613 12.66 -27.78 -22.02
N ASN A 614 12.14 -28.30 -20.91
CA ASN A 614 11.84 -27.52 -19.72
C ASN A 614 13.13 -27.25 -18.92
N PRO A 615 13.60 -25.99 -18.83
CA PRO A 615 14.84 -25.64 -18.15
C PRO A 615 14.73 -25.71 -16.61
N PHE A 616 13.52 -25.74 -16.07
CA PHE A 616 13.27 -25.67 -14.63
C PHE A 616 13.40 -27.01 -13.90
N PHE A 617 13.11 -28.11 -14.58
CA PHE A 617 13.15 -29.46 -14.00
C PHE A 617 14.17 -30.38 -14.67
N GLY A 618 14.92 -29.87 -15.65
CA GLY A 618 15.99 -30.61 -16.33
C GLY A 618 15.49 -31.90 -16.96
N SER A 619 16.34 -32.92 -16.94
CA SER A 619 16.06 -34.27 -17.47
C SER A 619 14.87 -34.96 -16.82
N THR A 620 14.40 -34.49 -15.64
CA THR A 620 13.29 -35.10 -14.90
C THR A 620 11.94 -34.89 -15.59
N MET A 621 11.72 -33.72 -16.20
CA MET A 621 10.43 -33.34 -16.80
C MET A 621 10.59 -32.43 -18.03
N LEU A 622 11.42 -32.86 -18.98
CA LEU A 622 11.76 -32.07 -20.19
C LEU A 622 10.56 -31.63 -21.02
N GLU A 623 9.52 -32.45 -21.13
CA GLU A 623 8.36 -32.19 -22.00
C GLU A 623 7.16 -31.56 -21.27
N CYS A 624 7.31 -31.22 -19.98
CA CYS A 624 6.19 -30.77 -19.16
C CYS A 624 5.91 -29.26 -19.36
N PHE A 625 4.72 -28.93 -19.88
CA PHE A 625 4.13 -27.60 -19.98
C PHE A 625 2.60 -27.69 -19.98
N ASP A 626 1.89 -26.64 -19.58
CA ASP A 626 0.41 -26.59 -19.60
C ASP A 626 -0.15 -25.58 -20.62
N ARG A 627 0.63 -24.56 -20.97
CA ARG A 627 0.27 -23.55 -21.99
C ARG A 627 1.44 -23.29 -22.93
N ARG A 628 1.11 -23.02 -24.20
CA ARG A 628 2.04 -22.69 -25.28
C ARG A 628 1.43 -21.59 -26.15
N GLU A 629 2.16 -20.52 -26.36
CA GLU A 629 1.71 -19.33 -27.10
C GLU A 629 2.79 -18.88 -28.08
N ALA A 630 2.43 -18.56 -29.32
CA ALA A 630 3.36 -18.02 -30.32
C ALA A 630 3.56 -16.53 -30.11
N LEU A 631 4.81 -16.07 -30.03
CA LEU A 631 5.13 -14.65 -29.84
C LEU A 631 5.08 -13.86 -31.15
N PRO A 632 4.76 -12.54 -31.09
CA PRO A 632 4.50 -11.75 -32.28
C PRO A 632 5.82 -11.32 -32.92
N VAL A 633 5.98 -11.47 -34.24
CA VAL A 633 7.18 -11.01 -34.96
C VAL A 633 7.06 -9.52 -35.28
N THR A 634 8.10 -8.73 -34.98
CA THR A 634 8.12 -7.30 -35.28
C THR A 634 8.13 -7.07 -36.80
N GLY A 635 7.20 -6.26 -37.31
CA GLY A 635 7.15 -5.87 -38.73
C GLY A 635 6.52 -6.90 -39.70
N ALA A 636 5.80 -7.92 -39.21
CA ALA A 636 5.11 -8.88 -40.08
C ALA A 636 3.85 -8.27 -40.75
N ALA A 637 3.83 -8.25 -42.08
CA ALA A 637 2.64 -7.98 -42.89
C ALA A 637 1.69 -9.21 -42.90
N PRO A 638 0.37 -9.05 -43.12
CA PRO A 638 -0.58 -10.16 -43.03
C PRO A 638 -0.27 -11.23 -44.09
N PRO A 639 -0.17 -12.52 -43.73
CA PRO A 639 0.02 -13.56 -44.73
C PRO A 639 -1.30 -13.86 -45.45
N ASP A 640 -1.30 -13.59 -46.76
CA ASP A 640 -2.24 -14.16 -47.73
C ASP A 640 -2.01 -15.68 -47.86
N GLY A 641 -3.12 -16.41 -48.06
CA GLY A 641 -3.18 -17.84 -47.82
C GLY A 641 -2.32 -18.72 -48.73
N GLU A 642 -1.71 -19.74 -48.13
CA GLU A 642 -1.54 -21.08 -48.70
C GLU A 642 -1.21 -22.09 -47.60
N ALA A 643 -1.90 -23.23 -47.59
CA ALA A 643 -1.80 -24.26 -46.54
C ALA A 643 -0.66 -25.26 -46.80
N PRO A 644 0.15 -25.66 -45.79
CA PRO A 644 0.97 -26.86 -45.87
C PRO A 644 0.36 -28.05 -45.11
N ALA A 645 0.71 -29.23 -45.60
CA ALA A 645 0.03 -30.50 -45.42
C ALA A 645 0.15 -31.15 -44.03
N ALA A 646 -0.90 -31.87 -43.64
CA ALA A 646 -0.98 -32.68 -42.44
C ALA A 646 -0.13 -33.98 -42.53
N SER A 647 0.52 -34.33 -41.42
CA SER A 647 1.01 -35.68 -41.13
C SER A 647 0.89 -35.98 -39.62
N PRO A 648 0.80 -37.27 -39.25
CA PRO A 648 -0.21 -37.75 -38.30
C PRO A 648 0.22 -37.69 -36.84
N ALA A 649 -0.78 -37.60 -35.96
CA ALA A 649 -0.64 -37.63 -34.51
C ALA A 649 0.01 -38.93 -33.99
N PRO A 650 0.99 -38.88 -33.07
CA PRO A 650 1.35 -40.03 -32.28
C PRO A 650 0.34 -40.23 -31.14
N ALA A 651 0.08 -41.50 -30.85
CA ALA A 651 -0.89 -42.00 -29.89
C ALA A 651 -0.62 -41.50 -28.45
N ALA A 652 -1.72 -41.29 -27.72
CA ALA A 652 -1.72 -40.99 -26.29
C ALA A 652 -0.91 -42.04 -25.49
N PRO A 653 0.02 -41.63 -24.60
CA PRO A 653 0.44 -42.52 -23.54
C PRO A 653 -0.71 -42.66 -22.55
N THR A 654 -1.13 -43.90 -22.35
CA THR A 654 -2.05 -44.34 -21.31
C THR A 654 -1.63 -43.75 -19.96
N SER A 655 -2.45 -42.85 -19.42
CA SER A 655 -2.38 -42.47 -18.02
C SER A 655 -2.76 -43.68 -17.18
N SER A 656 -1.79 -44.27 -16.48
CA SER A 656 -2.09 -45.09 -15.31
C SER A 656 -2.86 -44.22 -14.31
N PRO A 657 -3.98 -44.70 -13.74
CA PRO A 657 -4.66 -43.97 -12.69
C PRO A 657 -3.75 -43.88 -11.47
N LEU A 658 -3.67 -42.70 -10.85
CA LEU A 658 -3.28 -42.56 -9.44
C LEU A 658 -4.06 -43.61 -8.64
N PRO A 659 -3.43 -44.41 -7.76
CA PRO A 659 -4.16 -45.37 -6.97
C PRO A 659 -5.13 -44.61 -6.06
N GLY A 660 -6.41 -44.66 -6.40
CA GLY A 660 -7.48 -44.28 -5.50
C GLY A 660 -7.36 -45.11 -4.23
N ARG A 661 -7.46 -44.45 -3.07
CA ARG A 661 -7.65 -45.03 -1.72
C ARG A 661 -7.25 -46.51 -1.63
N ALA A 662 -5.95 -46.79 -1.75
CA ALA A 662 -5.42 -48.06 -1.27
C ALA A 662 -5.26 -47.92 0.24
N SER A 663 -6.02 -48.75 0.95
CA SER A 663 -5.90 -49.10 2.36
C SER A 663 -4.46 -49.07 2.90
N LEU A 664 -3.98 -47.92 3.36
CA LEU A 664 -2.93 -47.87 4.35
C LEU A 664 -3.55 -48.39 5.64
N GLY A 665 -3.16 -49.60 6.05
CA GLY A 665 -3.74 -50.29 7.20
C GLY A 665 -3.60 -49.48 8.51
N PRO A 666 -4.25 -49.91 9.60
CA PRO A 666 -4.18 -49.21 10.89
C PRO A 666 -2.75 -49.05 11.44
N ASP A 667 -1.78 -49.82 10.95
CA ASP A 667 -0.35 -49.66 11.24
C ASP A 667 0.27 -48.38 10.68
N ALA A 668 -0.20 -47.92 9.51
CA ALA A 668 0.30 -46.71 8.86
C ALA A 668 -0.12 -45.44 9.63
N VAL A 669 -1.40 -45.37 10.02
CA VAL A 669 -1.93 -44.28 10.84
C VAL A 669 -1.25 -44.27 12.22
N ARG A 670 -1.01 -45.45 12.83
CA ARG A 670 -0.26 -45.56 14.10
C ARG A 670 1.17 -45.03 13.99
N ALA A 671 1.87 -45.30 12.89
CA ALA A 671 3.24 -44.83 12.69
C ALA A 671 3.30 -43.29 12.54
N ILE A 672 2.33 -42.70 11.83
CA ILE A 672 2.21 -41.25 11.67
C ILE A 672 1.83 -40.59 12.99
N ASP A 673 0.89 -41.15 13.75
CA ASP A 673 0.53 -40.66 15.08
C ASP A 673 1.74 -40.65 16.02
N ALA A 674 2.56 -41.71 16.01
CA ALA A 674 3.78 -41.79 16.81
C ALA A 674 4.83 -40.75 16.42
N LEU A 675 4.98 -40.46 15.12
CA LEU A 675 5.84 -39.39 14.61
C LEU A 675 5.34 -38.01 15.06
N LEU A 676 4.03 -37.78 14.98
CA LEU A 676 3.38 -36.51 15.26
C LEU A 676 3.43 -36.14 16.75
N VAL A 677 3.33 -37.12 17.65
CA VAL A 677 3.47 -36.91 19.10
C VAL A 677 4.86 -36.35 19.44
N GLU A 678 5.92 -36.94 18.90
CA GLU A 678 7.29 -36.47 19.16
C GLU A 678 7.57 -35.11 18.49
N TYR A 679 6.96 -34.87 17.33
CA TYR A 679 7.04 -33.59 16.64
C TYR A 679 6.40 -32.45 17.46
N LEU A 680 5.19 -32.66 18.00
CA LEU A 680 4.52 -31.67 18.85
C LEU A 680 5.26 -31.44 20.16
N ALA A 681 5.89 -32.47 20.73
CA ALA A 681 6.76 -32.32 21.88
C ALA A 681 7.98 -31.44 21.57
N ALA A 682 8.62 -31.65 20.42
CA ALA A 682 9.73 -30.80 19.96
C ALA A 682 9.28 -29.35 19.73
N GLN A 683 8.09 -29.15 19.14
CA GLN A 683 7.50 -27.83 18.94
C GLN A 683 7.31 -27.08 20.27
N ASP A 684 6.67 -27.70 21.26
CA ASP A 684 6.41 -27.10 22.57
C ASP A 684 7.73 -26.71 23.26
N LEU A 685 8.75 -27.57 23.20
CA LEU A 685 10.08 -27.30 23.76
C LEU A 685 10.79 -26.14 23.06
N LEU A 686 10.64 -26.00 21.73
CA LEU A 686 11.18 -24.87 20.97
C LEU A 686 10.49 -23.54 21.33
N THR A 687 9.17 -23.56 21.55
CA THR A 687 8.40 -22.37 22.00
C THR A 687 8.80 -21.93 23.41
N LYS A 688 9.25 -22.87 24.26
CA LYS A 688 9.80 -22.61 25.60
C LYS A 688 11.31 -22.31 25.59
N ASN A 689 11.92 -22.21 24.41
CA ASN A 689 13.35 -21.99 24.21
C ASN A 689 14.25 -23.05 24.91
N ASN A 690 13.77 -24.29 25.06
CA ASN A 690 14.51 -25.40 25.65
C ASN A 690 15.18 -26.26 24.57
N SER A 691 16.27 -25.74 23.98
CA SER A 691 16.94 -26.35 22.83
C SER A 691 17.53 -27.73 23.09
N ARG A 692 17.94 -28.03 24.33
CA ARG A 692 18.52 -29.33 24.68
C ARG A 692 17.49 -30.45 24.61
N GLU A 693 16.36 -30.28 25.30
CA GLU A 693 15.28 -31.27 25.27
C GLU A 693 14.59 -31.31 23.90
N ALA A 694 14.49 -30.17 23.21
CA ALA A 694 13.96 -30.12 21.84
C ALA A 694 14.80 -30.97 20.87
N ALA A 695 16.13 -30.97 21.01
CA ALA A 695 17.00 -31.80 20.18
C ALA A 695 16.85 -33.30 20.48
N GLU A 696 16.63 -33.68 21.74
CA GLU A 696 16.31 -35.06 22.13
C GLU A 696 14.95 -35.50 21.56
N ALA A 697 13.94 -34.62 21.56
CA ALA A 697 12.66 -34.88 20.94
C ALA A 697 12.77 -35.05 19.41
N LEU A 698 13.54 -34.20 18.74
CA LEU A 698 13.83 -34.34 17.31
C LEU A 698 14.59 -35.64 16.98
N ALA A 699 15.48 -36.12 17.84
CA ALA A 699 16.10 -37.44 17.64
C ALA A 699 15.07 -38.59 17.66
N ARG A 700 14.01 -38.47 18.47
CA ARG A 700 12.89 -39.42 18.48
C ARG A 700 12.00 -39.27 17.24
N VAL A 701 11.77 -38.05 16.75
CA VAL A 701 11.10 -37.79 15.46
C VAL A 701 11.83 -38.52 14.33
N ARG A 702 13.16 -38.39 14.25
CA ARG A 702 13.98 -39.13 13.27
C ARG A 702 13.79 -40.64 13.37
N THR A 703 13.83 -41.17 14.59
CA THR A 703 13.66 -42.61 14.85
C THR A 703 12.30 -43.12 14.37
N ASN A 704 11.24 -42.33 14.57
CA ASN A 704 9.88 -42.65 14.16
C ASN A 704 9.63 -42.43 12.65
N ALA A 705 10.44 -41.61 11.97
CA ALA A 705 10.37 -41.40 10.53
C ALA A 705 11.00 -42.54 9.72
N LYS A 706 11.97 -43.26 10.30
CA LYS A 706 12.73 -44.33 9.62
C LYS A 706 11.88 -45.47 9.03
N PRO A 707 10.84 -45.99 9.71
CA PRO A 707 9.98 -47.01 9.10
C PRO A 707 9.13 -46.49 7.92
N LEU A 708 8.91 -45.17 7.86
CA LEU A 708 8.14 -44.52 6.78
C LEU A 708 9.00 -44.26 5.55
N SER A 709 10.33 -44.23 5.68
CA SER A 709 11.24 -43.93 4.56
C SER A 709 11.32 -45.04 3.52
N GLU A 710 10.83 -46.24 3.85
CA GLU A 710 10.70 -47.37 2.92
C GLU A 710 9.38 -47.33 2.11
N TRP A 711 8.49 -46.38 2.37
CA TRP A 711 7.20 -46.29 1.67
C TRP A 711 7.34 -45.72 0.24
N PRO A 712 6.45 -46.13 -0.70
CA PRO A 712 6.50 -45.66 -2.08
C PRO A 712 6.01 -44.21 -2.22
N GLY A 713 6.47 -43.53 -3.28
CA GLY A 713 5.99 -42.20 -3.67
C GLY A 713 6.43 -41.06 -2.74
N GLU A 714 5.59 -40.02 -2.66
CA GLU A 714 5.91 -38.80 -1.91
C GLU A 714 5.99 -39.00 -0.39
N LEU A 715 5.31 -40.00 0.15
CA LEU A 715 5.34 -40.33 1.58
C LEU A 715 6.74 -40.75 2.04
N GLY A 716 7.35 -41.72 1.36
CA GLY A 716 8.70 -42.16 1.68
C GLY A 716 9.76 -41.10 1.33
N ALA A 717 9.54 -40.31 0.28
CA ALA A 717 10.42 -39.19 -0.06
C ALA A 717 10.43 -38.12 1.05
N SER A 718 9.28 -37.82 1.64
CA SER A 718 9.14 -36.86 2.75
C SER A 718 9.74 -37.40 4.04
N ALA A 719 9.54 -38.69 4.34
CA ALA A 719 10.18 -39.34 5.49
C ALA A 719 11.72 -39.34 5.39
N ARG A 720 12.30 -39.57 4.20
CA ARG A 720 13.76 -39.46 3.98
C ARG A 720 14.27 -38.03 4.18
N ARG A 721 13.49 -37.00 3.82
CA ARG A 721 13.84 -35.60 4.10
C ARG A 721 13.89 -35.29 5.60
N ILE A 722 12.97 -35.85 6.38
CA ILE A 722 13.00 -35.76 7.86
C ILE A 722 14.26 -36.43 8.40
N GLU A 723 14.61 -37.62 7.90
CA GLU A 723 15.83 -38.32 8.32
C GLU A 723 17.10 -37.53 7.98
N SER A 724 17.22 -36.98 6.77
CA SER A 724 18.39 -36.20 6.36
C SER A 724 18.53 -34.88 7.12
N ALA A 725 17.42 -34.20 7.40
CA ALA A 725 17.43 -32.96 8.18
C ALA A 725 17.95 -33.17 9.62
N LEU A 726 17.76 -34.38 10.14
CA LEU A 726 18.12 -34.79 11.50
C LEU A 726 19.35 -35.72 11.56
N ASP A 727 20.10 -35.85 10.44
CA ASP A 727 21.25 -36.77 10.34
C ASP A 727 22.51 -36.27 11.06
N VAL A 728 22.59 -34.97 11.32
CA VAL A 728 23.75 -34.32 11.92
C VAL A 728 23.62 -34.34 13.46
N PRO A 729 24.71 -34.53 14.22
CA PRO A 729 24.67 -34.46 15.68
C PRO A 729 24.03 -33.16 16.18
N SER A 730 23.09 -33.32 17.11
CA SER A 730 22.36 -32.26 17.84
C SER A 730 23.31 -31.15 18.27
N ALA A 731 23.39 -30.08 17.48
CA ALA A 731 24.04 -28.85 17.92
C ALA A 731 23.14 -28.20 18.98
N ALA A 732 23.72 -27.80 20.11
CA ALA A 732 23.01 -27.06 21.17
C ALA A 732 22.61 -25.63 20.73
N ASP A 733 22.91 -25.23 19.50
CA ASP A 733 22.58 -23.93 18.92
C ASP A 733 21.06 -23.84 18.62
N PRO A 734 20.31 -22.96 19.29
CA PRO A 734 18.88 -22.78 19.08
C PRO A 734 18.50 -22.39 17.63
N ALA A 735 19.36 -21.66 16.92
CA ALA A 735 19.06 -21.19 15.57
C ALA A 735 19.09 -22.34 14.56
N ALA A 736 20.19 -23.12 14.56
CA ALA A 736 20.32 -24.30 13.72
C ALA A 736 19.25 -25.36 14.03
N LEU A 737 18.80 -25.48 15.28
CA LEU A 737 17.74 -26.41 15.66
C LEU A 737 16.37 -26.01 15.07
N ARG A 738 16.07 -24.71 15.03
CA ARG A 738 14.82 -24.17 14.46
C ARG A 738 14.79 -24.25 12.94
N GLU A 739 15.93 -24.04 12.28
CA GLU A 739 16.07 -24.24 10.83
C GLU A 739 15.76 -25.71 10.45
N ARG A 740 16.34 -26.67 11.17
CA ARG A 740 16.04 -28.09 10.98
C ARG A 740 14.57 -28.42 11.26
N PHE A 741 14.00 -27.81 12.31
CA PHE A 741 12.58 -27.97 12.63
C PHE A 741 11.68 -27.46 11.50
N ALA A 742 12.07 -26.40 10.77
CA ALA A 742 11.33 -25.93 9.59
C ALA A 742 11.30 -26.98 8.49
N THR A 743 12.46 -27.55 8.14
CA THR A 743 12.55 -28.64 7.14
C THR A 743 11.74 -29.87 7.54
N VAL A 744 11.74 -30.23 8.83
CA VAL A 744 10.92 -31.33 9.36
C VAL A 744 9.43 -31.01 9.26
N SER A 745 9.03 -29.76 9.54
CA SER A 745 7.64 -29.32 9.49
C SER A 745 7.07 -29.36 8.07
N ASP A 746 7.83 -28.88 7.08
CA ASP A 746 7.43 -28.91 5.67
C ASP A 746 7.26 -30.34 5.16
N ALA A 747 8.21 -31.23 5.48
CA ALA A 747 8.12 -32.64 5.11
C ALA A 747 6.96 -33.35 5.82
N LEU A 748 6.69 -33.01 7.08
CA LEU A 748 5.59 -33.60 7.85
C LEU A 748 4.21 -33.16 7.34
N LEU A 749 4.07 -31.93 6.86
CA LEU A 749 2.83 -31.42 6.23
C LEU A 749 2.42 -32.26 5.02
N VAL A 750 3.37 -32.67 4.18
CA VAL A 750 3.11 -33.57 3.04
C VAL A 750 2.63 -34.93 3.51
N ILE A 751 3.24 -35.48 4.58
CA ILE A 751 2.85 -36.78 5.15
C ILE A 751 1.42 -36.74 5.71
N VAL A 752 1.08 -35.72 6.50
CA VAL A 752 -0.26 -35.62 7.11
C VAL A 752 -1.36 -35.21 6.13
N ALA A 753 -1.02 -34.50 5.05
CA ALA A 753 -1.96 -34.20 3.97
C ALA A 753 -2.33 -35.45 3.16
N ALA A 754 -1.36 -36.33 2.92
CA ALA A 754 -1.58 -37.60 2.22
C ALA A 754 -2.27 -38.66 3.11
N VAL A 755 -1.97 -38.65 4.42
CA VAL A 755 -2.54 -39.59 5.40
C VAL A 755 -2.88 -38.84 6.69
N PRO A 756 -4.16 -38.46 6.88
CA PRO A 756 -4.57 -37.73 8.07
C PRO A 756 -4.32 -38.54 9.36
N PRO A 757 -3.86 -37.90 10.44
CA PRO A 757 -3.64 -38.56 11.73
C PRO A 757 -4.97 -38.99 12.36
N SER A 758 -4.92 -39.88 13.36
CA SER A 758 -6.15 -40.34 14.01
C SER A 758 -6.84 -39.23 14.81
N SER A 759 -8.17 -39.26 14.86
CA SER A 759 -9.03 -38.27 15.55
C SER A 759 -8.80 -38.15 17.07
N ARG A 760 -7.85 -38.91 17.64
CA ARG A 760 -7.40 -38.80 19.03
C ARG A 760 -6.35 -37.70 19.24
N ALA A 761 -5.71 -37.18 18.19
CA ALA A 761 -4.86 -36.00 18.25
C ALA A 761 -5.72 -34.75 18.05
N GLY A 762 -6.20 -34.15 19.14
CA GLY A 762 -7.18 -33.05 19.08
C GLY A 762 -6.84 -31.96 18.07
N GLY A 763 -7.75 -31.72 17.13
CA GLY A 763 -7.83 -30.53 16.26
C GLY A 763 -6.49 -30.03 15.72
N MET A 764 -5.91 -30.74 14.75
CA MET A 764 -4.62 -30.35 14.17
C MET A 764 -4.80 -29.27 13.12
N HIS A 765 -3.95 -28.25 13.19
CA HIS A 765 -4.02 -27.08 12.33
C HIS A 765 -2.67 -26.80 11.68
N HIS A 766 -2.74 -26.37 10.43
CA HIS A 766 -1.60 -25.82 9.70
C HIS A 766 -1.49 -24.32 10.01
N ALA A 767 -0.32 -23.88 10.44
CA ALA A 767 -0.02 -22.50 10.76
C ALA A 767 1.16 -21.97 9.94
N TYR A 768 1.17 -20.65 9.71
CA TYR A 768 2.21 -19.96 8.95
C TYR A 768 2.47 -18.56 9.51
N CYS A 769 3.74 -18.18 9.68
CA CYS A 769 4.16 -16.83 10.09
C CYS A 769 4.88 -16.15 8.90
N PRO A 770 4.35 -15.01 8.39
CA PRO A 770 4.93 -14.31 7.24
C PRO A 770 6.29 -13.66 7.54
N MET A 771 6.59 -13.36 8.81
CA MET A 771 7.85 -12.75 9.23
C MET A 771 9.02 -13.74 9.15
N VAL A 772 8.78 -15.00 9.52
CA VAL A 772 9.80 -16.06 9.51
C VAL A 772 9.73 -16.91 8.23
N LYS A 773 8.64 -16.79 7.45
CA LYS A 773 8.38 -17.54 6.21
C LYS A 773 8.42 -19.06 6.40
N ALA A 774 7.92 -19.54 7.54
CA ALA A 774 7.92 -20.96 7.90
C ALA A 774 6.52 -21.48 8.22
N HIS A 775 6.28 -22.75 7.90
CA HIS A 775 5.04 -23.47 8.16
C HIS A 775 5.22 -24.47 9.30
N TRP A 776 4.20 -24.65 10.13
CA TRP A 776 4.22 -25.71 11.15
C TRP A 776 2.83 -26.29 11.39
N ILE A 777 2.82 -27.50 11.94
CA ILE A 777 1.62 -28.13 12.47
C ILE A 777 1.53 -27.85 13.98
N GLN A 778 0.33 -27.56 14.48
CA GLN A 778 0.08 -27.39 15.92
C GLN A 778 -1.29 -27.93 16.33
N ALA A 779 -1.43 -28.22 17.63
CA ALA A 779 -2.71 -28.57 18.23
C ALA A 779 -3.48 -27.30 18.65
N GLY A 780 -4.70 -27.14 18.15
CA GLY A 780 -5.58 -26.02 18.47
C GLY A 780 -5.28 -24.72 17.71
N THR A 781 -6.12 -23.71 17.94
CA THR A 781 -6.13 -22.44 17.17
C THR A 781 -5.25 -21.33 17.74
N ALA A 782 -4.75 -21.49 18.97
CA ALA A 782 -3.85 -20.50 19.59
C ALA A 782 -2.46 -20.61 18.95
N ILE A 783 -2.01 -19.54 18.28
CA ILE A 783 -0.72 -19.50 17.60
C ILE A 783 0.41 -19.60 18.63
N ARG A 784 1.32 -20.56 18.41
CA ARG A 784 2.57 -20.70 19.16
C ARG A 784 3.72 -20.93 18.19
N ASN A 785 4.38 -19.85 17.82
CA ASN A 785 5.50 -19.85 16.87
C ASN A 785 6.73 -20.56 17.46
N PRO A 786 7.18 -21.70 16.91
CA PRO A 786 8.35 -22.42 17.39
C PRO A 786 9.69 -21.82 16.91
N TYR A 787 9.64 -20.93 15.92
CA TYR A 787 10.82 -20.40 15.25
C TYR A 787 11.38 -19.12 15.86
N ASP A 788 10.60 -18.45 16.71
CA ASP A 788 11.05 -17.23 17.40
C ASP A 788 10.36 -17.10 18.78
N PRO A 789 11.12 -17.16 19.89
CA PRO A 789 10.56 -17.07 21.24
C PRO A 789 10.06 -15.65 21.60
N ASP A 790 10.51 -14.61 20.89
CA ASP A 790 10.07 -13.23 21.09
C ASP A 790 8.80 -12.91 20.27
N MET A 791 8.44 -13.79 19.33
CA MET A 791 7.26 -13.66 18.46
C MET A 791 6.33 -14.87 18.52
N LEU A 792 6.02 -15.34 19.74
CA LEU A 792 5.15 -16.51 19.98
C LEU A 792 3.77 -16.41 19.33
N GLU A 793 3.22 -15.19 19.22
CA GLU A 793 1.91 -14.93 18.62
C GLU A 793 1.98 -14.59 17.12
N CYS A 794 3.17 -14.56 16.50
CA CYS A 794 3.28 -14.39 15.05
C CYS A 794 2.80 -15.65 14.34
N GLY A 795 1.70 -15.54 13.61
CA GLY A 795 1.22 -16.61 12.76
C GLY A 795 -0.27 -16.49 12.44
N THR A 796 -0.70 -17.21 11.40
CA THR A 796 -2.10 -17.39 11.05
C THR A 796 -2.38 -18.85 10.79
N ILE A 797 -3.54 -19.35 11.24
CA ILE A 797 -4.02 -20.68 10.87
C ILE A 797 -4.44 -20.65 9.40
N LYS A 798 -3.87 -21.55 8.60
CA LYS A 798 -4.15 -21.69 7.18
C LYS A 798 -5.29 -22.68 6.92
N GLY A 799 -5.39 -23.73 7.72
CA GLY A 799 -6.44 -24.73 7.57
C GLY A 799 -6.41 -25.78 8.67
N ARG A 800 -7.47 -26.59 8.72
CA ARG A 800 -7.57 -27.76 9.60
C ARG A 800 -7.13 -29.00 8.82
N ILE A 801 -6.24 -29.79 9.43
CA ILE A 801 -5.64 -30.98 8.78
C ILE A 801 -6.60 -32.19 8.82
N ASP A 802 -7.54 -32.21 9.78
CA ASP A 802 -8.45 -33.35 10.02
C ASP A 802 -9.50 -33.59 8.92
N ASP A 803 -9.80 -32.61 8.05
CA ASP A 803 -10.96 -32.67 7.14
C ASP A 803 -10.61 -33.14 5.70
N GLY A 804 -9.37 -33.56 5.44
CA GLY A 804 -8.97 -34.02 4.10
C GLY A 804 -9.11 -32.93 3.02
N GLY A 805 -9.20 -31.67 3.43
CA GLY A 805 -9.05 -30.52 2.54
C GLY A 805 -7.58 -30.33 2.24
N THR A 806 -7.22 -30.36 0.96
CA THR A 806 -5.90 -29.96 0.48
C THR A 806 -5.54 -28.57 1.03
N PRO A 807 -4.36 -28.39 1.64
CA PRO A 807 -3.91 -27.10 2.18
C PRO A 807 -3.73 -26.03 1.11
#